data_AF-A0A7G4A4T3-F1
#
_entry.id   AF-A0A7G4A4T3-F1
#
_cell.length_a   1.000
_cell.length_b   1.000
_cell.length_c   1.000
_cell.angle_alpha   90.00
_cell.angle_beta   90.00
_cell.angle_gamma   90.00
#
_symmetry.space_group_name_H-M   'P 1'
#
loop_
_entity.id
_entity.type
_entity.pdbx_description
1 polymer ?
#
loop_
_entity_poly.entity_id
_entity_poly.type
_entity_poly.pdbx_seq_one_letter_code
_entity_poly.pdbx_strand_id
1 'polypeptide(L)'
;MTGVVSNPPVGKIVDFTHVFEEFMRTDLARQNLDKPASGAYDRVKQEITDAEEELNKIKTKKGKAKKKAALNETITQKKKWVSDVNDAESKNFLAFWATMFHGYRIDLVVNQKEHIRRQGLVVKAASEEFVKLLLKVLPQDIKIEGKTYTASELKEYKSILNRFHKSIKKIVIEDKNEITSERIKKLLSGNDLTIEHNCTGHAIYTQIYQEKNQLVITHCNRGNGQRSTYNLVYRINIAGLDLDKLKTAIETITSLEVVKGNEEDYKKFYDQYDKTLKDLGFSFSLGKHSKSQKIGNCVLANLKGLLKERLPEEVYKWCTIEMRNLSTIQHLINPMLQSGKDLKNKPFNIDTDDDFFHLRQLINYIFDKSVEGIVNCYFGNTRKSENLQKAFKAIGDYEKIINENKALSKANRAAIKNYIHSRIDIYKKISINAEMRQPEIFYRVLRNEAEKIVALSSEDPGKKEFFNHLIRKAASNPNFFSDVYDYFNREKKENSSALLKLVFTQSIEIITDDSILNDPEYIAVFQGSLRKILLKECEKVPCDQEFIALLTKTHLTNIDPTLYIAASVTMKESKNDDSKYATLKLLLDSTLKNSEFLDLFVRKKKPPVSTFFKQKRQPQGSSELSAFFKAAAEFIIEHTELPSTQEKLQLHIGKIFDKITERTADKDKVKRFLELFCYKQLLDSKKINTKNIGYWKNIPVLANQCKQINYCFPDALQAADSVLDSCRKLKTLTSRLAPKHDGKAHERIQAAYCIV
;
A
#
# COMPACT_ATOMS: atom_id res chain seq x y z
N MET A 1 -44.92 45.93 -18.93
CA MET A 1 -44.28 45.50 -17.66
C MET A 1 -43.76 44.08 -17.84
N THR A 2 -42.47 43.94 -18.14
CA THR A 2 -41.77 42.66 -18.25
C THR A 2 -40.68 42.66 -17.17
N GLY A 3 -40.86 41.82 -16.15
CA GLY A 3 -39.91 41.67 -15.06
C GLY A 3 -38.68 40.90 -15.52
N VAL A 4 -37.57 41.60 -15.67
CA VAL A 4 -36.23 41.01 -15.82
C VAL A 4 -35.84 40.46 -14.44
N VAL A 5 -35.77 39.14 -14.32
CA VAL A 5 -35.15 38.47 -13.17
C VAL A 5 -33.64 38.57 -13.35
N SER A 6 -32.99 39.42 -12.55
CA SER A 6 -31.54 39.51 -12.49
C SER A 6 -30.98 38.24 -11.84
N ASN A 7 -30.09 37.54 -12.53
CA ASN A 7 -29.24 36.54 -11.90
C ASN A 7 -28.34 37.23 -10.85
N PRO A 8 -28.12 36.60 -9.68
CA PRO A 8 -27.22 37.14 -8.68
C PRO A 8 -25.80 37.28 -9.27
N PRO A 9 -25.02 38.30 -8.87
CA PRO A 9 -23.65 38.45 -9.34
C PRO A 9 -22.87 37.19 -8.97
N VAL A 10 -22.22 36.59 -9.96
CA VAL A 10 -21.30 35.46 -9.79
C VAL A 10 -20.31 35.83 -8.69
N GLY A 11 -20.45 35.21 -7.52
CA GLY A 11 -19.52 35.42 -6.40
C GLY A 11 -18.10 35.19 -6.91
N LYS A 12 -17.17 36.09 -6.58
CA LYS A 12 -15.75 35.92 -6.91
C LYS A 12 -15.30 34.55 -6.43
N ILE A 13 -15.03 33.62 -7.35
CA ILE A 13 -14.38 32.35 -7.02
C ILE A 13 -12.98 32.71 -6.55
N VAL A 14 -12.69 32.48 -5.27
CA VAL A 14 -11.38 32.76 -4.68
C VAL A 14 -10.45 31.60 -5.04
N ASP A 15 -9.35 31.89 -5.74
CA ASP A 15 -8.35 30.88 -6.07
C ASP A 15 -7.41 30.62 -4.88
N PHE A 16 -7.46 29.40 -4.34
CA PHE A 16 -6.64 28.98 -3.20
C PHE A 16 -5.37 28.21 -3.58
N THR A 17 -5.07 28.11 -4.88
CA THR A 17 -3.92 27.35 -5.41
C THR A 17 -2.59 27.75 -4.77
N HIS A 18 -2.30 29.05 -4.67
CA HIS A 18 -1.05 29.54 -4.07
C HIS A 18 -0.93 29.17 -2.58
N VAL A 19 -2.03 29.30 -1.82
CA VAL A 19 -2.06 28.99 -0.38
C VAL A 19 -1.80 27.50 -0.15
N PHE A 20 -2.39 26.65 -1.00
CA PHE A 20 -2.15 25.22 -0.99
C PHE A 20 -0.70 24.86 -1.35
N GLU A 21 -0.17 25.47 -2.41
CA GLU A 21 1.20 25.25 -2.85
C GLU A 21 2.20 25.61 -1.73
N GLU A 22 2.07 26.79 -1.13
CA GLU A 22 2.91 27.23 0.00
C GLU A 22 2.82 26.27 1.19
N PHE A 23 1.62 25.78 1.49
CA PHE A 23 1.39 24.81 2.55
C PHE A 23 2.12 23.48 2.29
N MET A 24 2.02 22.92 1.08
CA MET A 24 2.71 21.69 0.71
C MET A 24 4.23 21.88 0.58
N ARG A 25 4.70 23.05 0.14
CA ARG A 25 6.14 23.39 0.12
C ARG A 25 6.71 23.46 1.54
N THR A 26 5.93 23.99 2.49
CA THR A 26 6.28 23.97 3.90
C THR A 26 6.37 22.53 4.43
N ASP A 27 5.47 21.64 3.98
CA ASP A 27 5.54 20.21 4.31
C ASP A 27 6.83 19.57 3.81
N LEU A 28 7.19 19.79 2.55
CA LEU A 28 8.43 19.28 1.97
C LEU A 28 9.66 19.84 2.69
N ALA A 29 9.72 21.15 2.92
CA ALA A 29 10.85 21.78 3.61
C ALA A 29 11.07 21.17 4.99
N ARG A 30 9.99 20.92 5.76
CA ARG A 30 10.08 20.22 7.04
C ARG A 30 10.55 18.77 6.90
N GLN A 31 10.05 18.01 5.91
CA GLN A 31 10.55 16.64 5.68
C GLN A 31 12.04 16.63 5.37
N ASN A 32 12.52 17.64 4.65
CA ASN A 32 13.93 17.78 4.29
C ASN A 32 14.80 18.21 5.47
N LEU A 33 14.26 18.96 6.44
CA LEU A 33 14.91 19.27 7.71
C LEU A 33 14.99 18.04 8.64
N ASP A 34 14.07 17.08 8.51
CA ASP A 34 14.05 15.86 9.32
C ASP A 34 14.99 14.76 8.78
N LYS A 35 15.17 14.69 7.45
CA LYS A 35 16.11 13.75 6.77
C LYS A 35 17.56 13.75 7.29
N PRO A 36 18.17 14.86 7.78
CA PRO A 36 19.56 14.93 8.21
C PRO A 36 19.76 14.95 9.73
N ALA A 37 18.73 14.84 10.58
CA ALA A 37 18.88 15.05 12.02
C ALA A 37 19.85 14.03 12.69
N SER A 38 19.81 12.75 12.30
CA SER A 38 20.83 11.77 12.75
C SER A 38 22.20 12.03 12.13
N GLY A 39 22.21 12.45 10.86
CA GLY A 39 23.44 12.82 10.16
C GLY A 39 24.12 14.04 10.76
N ALA A 40 23.39 15.00 11.33
CA ALA A 40 23.95 16.16 12.01
C ALA A 40 24.62 15.78 13.34
N TYR A 41 24.00 14.90 14.14
CA TYR A 41 24.61 14.38 15.36
C TYR A 41 25.88 13.57 15.10
N ASP A 42 25.79 12.63 14.16
CA ASP A 42 26.90 11.76 13.80
C ASP A 42 28.03 12.60 13.20
N ARG A 43 27.72 13.62 12.39
CA ARG A 43 28.69 14.62 11.92
C ARG A 43 29.32 15.39 13.09
N VAL A 44 28.55 15.92 14.04
CA VAL A 44 29.11 16.66 15.18
C VAL A 44 30.00 15.76 16.05
N LYS A 45 29.62 14.49 16.27
CA LYS A 45 30.48 13.50 16.95
C LYS A 45 31.75 13.19 16.16
N GLN A 46 31.64 13.03 14.85
CA GLN A 46 32.79 12.84 13.97
C GLN A 46 33.70 14.06 14.00
N GLU A 47 33.15 15.27 13.91
CA GLU A 47 33.90 16.53 13.99
C GLU A 47 34.56 16.74 15.36
N ILE A 48 33.95 16.27 16.45
CA ILE A 48 34.62 16.22 17.77
C ILE A 48 35.79 15.25 17.71
N THR A 49 35.60 14.05 17.15
CA THR A 49 36.64 13.02 17.02
C THR A 49 37.80 13.51 16.15
N ASP A 50 37.50 14.09 14.99
CA ASP A 50 38.48 14.66 14.06
C ASP A 50 39.24 15.83 14.70
N ALA A 51 38.55 16.70 15.43
CA ALA A 51 39.18 17.81 16.16
C ALA A 51 40.05 17.31 17.32
N GLU A 52 39.64 16.26 18.03
CA GLU A 52 40.43 15.61 19.09
C GLU A 52 41.66 14.90 18.52
N GLU A 53 41.54 14.24 17.38
CA GLU A 53 42.67 13.67 16.65
C GLU A 53 43.65 14.75 16.19
N GLU A 54 43.16 15.84 15.60
CA GLU A 54 43.98 16.96 15.16
C GLU A 54 44.68 17.64 16.34
N LEU A 55 43.97 17.82 17.46
CA LEU A 55 44.52 18.32 18.71
C LEU A 55 45.64 17.41 19.26
N ASN A 56 45.44 16.09 19.19
CA ASN A 56 46.44 15.11 19.61
C ASN A 56 47.67 15.11 18.69
N LYS A 57 47.49 15.30 17.37
CA LYS A 57 48.58 15.45 16.38
C LYS A 57 49.41 16.73 16.59
N ILE A 58 48.86 17.76 17.24
CA ILE A 58 49.57 19.02 17.55
C ILE A 58 50.61 18.88 18.69
N LYS A 59 50.59 17.78 19.46
CA LYS A 59 51.46 17.59 20.65
C LYS A 59 52.98 17.57 20.39
N THR A 60 53.47 17.70 19.15
CA THR A 60 54.90 17.51 18.82
C THR A 60 55.66 18.74 18.29
N LYS A 61 55.07 19.94 18.11
CA LYS A 61 55.82 21.12 17.62
C LYS A 61 55.49 22.43 18.38
N LYS A 62 56.53 23.11 18.89
CA LYS A 62 56.42 24.47 19.48
C LYS A 62 55.88 25.47 18.42
N GLY A 63 54.93 26.33 18.81
CA GLY A 63 54.43 27.45 17.98
C GLY A 63 52.94 27.45 17.59
N LYS A 64 52.13 26.45 17.98
CA LYS A 64 50.71 26.31 17.54
C LYS A 64 49.65 26.60 18.63
N ALA A 65 49.95 27.44 19.62
CA ALA A 65 49.07 27.70 20.77
C ALA A 65 47.67 28.21 20.38
N LYS A 66 47.57 29.14 19.41
CA LYS A 66 46.28 29.65 18.91
C LYS A 66 45.43 28.56 18.25
N LYS A 67 46.04 27.68 17.43
CA LYS A 67 45.34 26.56 16.79
C LYS A 67 44.83 25.53 17.81
N LYS A 68 45.63 25.27 18.86
CA LYS A 68 45.25 24.40 19.97
C LYS A 68 44.07 24.97 20.77
N ALA A 69 44.08 26.28 21.04
CA ALA A 69 42.99 26.97 21.72
C ALA A 69 41.68 26.92 20.91
N ALA A 70 41.74 27.21 19.61
CA ALA A 70 40.58 27.16 18.72
C ALA A 70 39.97 25.75 18.60
N LEU A 71 40.81 24.70 18.50
CA LEU A 71 40.35 23.32 18.50
C LEU A 71 39.71 22.92 19.83
N ASN A 72 40.31 23.30 20.96
CA ASN A 72 39.72 23.06 22.29
C ASN A 72 38.37 23.76 22.48
N GLU A 73 38.25 25.00 22.02
CA GLU A 73 37.00 25.76 22.06
C GLU A 73 35.93 25.09 21.20
N THR A 74 36.29 24.68 19.98
CA THR A 74 35.39 23.95 19.06
C THR A 74 34.92 22.62 19.67
N ILE A 75 35.84 21.82 20.23
CA ILE A 75 35.52 20.57 20.93
C ILE A 75 34.57 20.84 22.10
N THR A 76 34.85 21.87 22.90
CA THR A 76 34.03 22.21 24.08
C THR A 76 32.62 22.64 23.68
N GLN A 77 32.49 23.51 22.69
CA GLN A 77 31.20 23.96 22.18
C GLN A 77 30.39 22.79 21.59
N LYS A 78 31.02 21.92 20.81
CA LYS A 78 30.35 20.76 20.20
C LYS A 78 29.99 19.69 21.22
N LYS A 79 30.84 19.42 22.21
CA LYS A 79 30.52 18.53 23.35
C LYS A 79 29.37 19.08 24.19
N LYS A 80 29.36 20.39 24.44
CA LYS A 80 28.25 21.06 25.12
C LYS A 80 26.96 20.90 24.31
N TRP A 81 26.99 21.13 23.00
CA TRP A 81 25.84 20.91 22.13
C TRP A 81 25.31 19.46 22.20
N VAL A 82 26.20 18.45 22.15
CA VAL A 82 25.81 17.05 22.33
C VAL A 82 25.17 16.80 23.71
N SER A 83 25.73 17.40 24.76
CA SER A 83 25.19 17.31 26.12
C SER A 83 23.80 17.95 26.24
N ASP A 84 23.62 19.15 25.67
CA ASP A 84 22.36 19.90 25.71
C ASP A 84 21.27 19.15 24.93
N VAL A 85 21.60 18.55 23.78
CA VAL A 85 20.70 17.67 23.02
C VAL A 85 20.32 16.44 23.83
N ASN A 86 21.30 15.77 24.47
CA ASN A 86 21.04 14.59 25.29
C ASN A 86 20.19 14.92 26.54
N ASP A 87 20.39 16.09 27.14
CA ASP A 87 19.60 16.59 28.29
C ASP A 87 18.16 16.90 27.86
N ALA A 88 17.96 17.60 26.75
CA ALA A 88 16.64 17.87 26.19
C ALA A 88 15.89 16.58 25.83
N GLU A 89 16.54 15.63 25.15
CA GLU A 89 15.98 14.30 24.85
C GLU A 89 15.60 13.54 26.13
N SER A 90 16.37 13.69 27.21
CA SER A 90 16.12 12.99 28.48
C SER A 90 14.97 13.63 29.27
N LYS A 91 14.93 14.96 29.36
CA LYS A 91 13.87 15.72 30.06
C LYS A 91 12.51 15.55 29.39
N ASN A 92 12.47 15.63 28.06
CA ASN A 92 11.24 15.60 27.29
C ASN A 92 10.93 14.22 26.71
N PHE A 93 11.66 13.18 27.13
CA PHE A 93 11.62 11.82 26.57
C PHE A 93 10.22 11.26 26.37
N LEU A 94 9.37 11.33 27.41
CA LEU A 94 8.00 10.80 27.35
C LEU A 94 7.14 11.55 26.34
N ALA A 95 7.30 12.87 26.26
CA ALA A 95 6.55 13.71 25.34
C ALA A 95 7.05 13.53 23.90
N PHE A 96 8.36 13.41 23.69
CA PHE A 96 8.94 13.02 22.41
C PHE A 96 8.43 11.64 21.98
N TRP A 97 8.43 10.69 22.89
CA TRP A 97 7.98 9.35 22.60
C TRP A 97 6.49 9.30 22.25
N ALA A 98 5.62 10.00 22.99
CA ALA A 98 4.20 10.12 22.67
C ALA A 98 3.98 10.78 21.29
N THR A 99 4.79 11.76 20.96
CA THR A 99 4.76 12.48 19.67
C THR A 99 5.22 11.57 18.52
N MET A 100 6.30 10.79 18.70
CA MET A 100 6.73 9.75 17.76
C MET A 100 5.70 8.62 17.63
N PHE A 101 5.09 8.24 18.75
CA PHE A 101 4.07 7.20 18.86
C PHE A 101 2.81 7.52 18.03
N HIS A 102 2.54 8.81 17.79
CA HIS A 102 1.42 9.27 16.99
C HIS A 102 1.80 9.82 15.60
N GLY A 103 3.08 9.67 15.22
CA GLY A 103 3.59 10.03 13.90
C GLY A 103 3.71 11.54 13.68
N TYR A 104 3.95 12.31 14.75
CA TYR A 104 4.17 13.74 14.66
C TYR A 104 5.64 14.04 14.35
N ARG A 105 5.92 15.11 13.61
CA ARG A 105 7.30 15.53 13.31
C ARG A 105 7.99 16.15 14.52
N ILE A 106 9.24 15.76 14.74
CA ILE A 106 10.04 16.18 15.88
C ILE A 106 11.43 16.63 15.42
N ASP A 107 11.69 17.92 15.53
CA ASP A 107 12.98 18.56 15.17
C ASP A 107 14.15 18.21 16.13
N LEU A 108 13.95 17.29 17.08
CA LEU A 108 14.86 17.02 18.22
C LEU A 108 15.30 15.56 18.32
N VAL A 109 14.89 14.66 17.42
CA VAL A 109 15.34 13.26 17.44
C VAL A 109 16.63 13.12 16.65
N VAL A 110 17.73 13.25 17.36
CA VAL A 110 19.05 13.48 16.77
C VAL A 110 19.93 12.21 16.90
N ASN A 111 19.53 11.20 17.70
CA ASN A 111 20.36 10.03 17.96
C ASN A 111 19.63 8.66 17.79
N GLN A 112 19.82 8.00 16.62
CA GLN A 112 19.23 6.68 16.35
C GLN A 112 19.88 5.51 17.12
N LYS A 113 21.16 5.60 17.51
CA LYS A 113 21.88 4.50 18.18
C LYS A 113 21.59 4.43 19.67
N GLU A 114 21.38 5.56 20.33
CA GLU A 114 20.99 5.62 21.75
C GLU A 114 19.50 5.38 21.96
N HIS A 115 18.70 5.65 20.92
CA HIS A 115 17.30 5.24 20.80
C HIS A 115 17.15 3.70 20.91
N ILE A 116 18.09 2.89 20.41
CA ILE A 116 18.05 1.42 20.53
C ILE A 116 18.33 0.94 21.97
N ARG A 117 19.27 1.59 22.68
CA ARG A 117 19.55 1.25 24.09
C ARG A 117 18.42 1.71 25.02
N ARG A 118 17.79 2.86 24.73
CA ARG A 118 16.61 3.34 25.46
C ARG A 118 15.31 2.62 25.05
N GLN A 119 15.26 1.91 23.91
CA GLN A 119 14.09 1.14 23.47
C GLN A 119 13.59 0.11 24.51
N GLY A 120 14.46 -0.45 25.37
CA GLY A 120 14.02 -1.31 26.48
C GLY A 120 13.22 -0.55 27.55
N LEU A 121 13.63 0.68 27.89
CA LEU A 121 12.86 1.58 28.76
C LEU A 121 11.57 2.05 28.06
N VAL A 122 11.63 2.25 26.73
CA VAL A 122 10.47 2.58 25.91
C VAL A 122 9.42 1.47 25.93
N VAL A 123 9.83 0.20 25.85
CA VAL A 123 8.91 -0.95 25.91
C VAL A 123 8.08 -0.92 27.20
N LYS A 124 8.75 -0.75 28.34
CA LYS A 124 8.09 -0.67 29.65
C LYS A 124 7.13 0.53 29.75
N ALA A 125 7.58 1.72 29.36
CA ALA A 125 6.75 2.93 29.39
C ALA A 125 5.53 2.84 28.45
N ALA A 126 5.70 2.23 27.26
CA ALA A 126 4.62 1.99 26.32
C ALA A 126 3.55 1.05 26.89
N SER A 127 3.98 -0.06 27.50
CA SER A 127 3.07 -1.00 28.18
C SER A 127 2.32 -0.34 29.33
N GLU A 128 3.01 0.43 30.19
CA GLU A 128 2.38 1.17 31.28
C GLU A 128 1.35 2.19 30.80
N GLU A 129 1.63 2.91 29.72
CA GLU A 129 0.70 3.87 29.14
C GLU A 129 -0.54 3.19 28.55
N PHE A 130 -0.36 2.06 27.87
CA PHE A 130 -1.50 1.27 27.38
C PHE A 130 -2.40 0.82 28.53
N VAL A 131 -1.81 0.36 29.64
CA VAL A 131 -2.54 -0.03 30.86
C VAL A 131 -3.34 1.16 31.40
N LYS A 132 -2.72 2.34 31.53
CA LYS A 132 -3.37 3.57 32.01
C LYS A 132 -4.54 3.99 31.13
N LEU A 133 -4.36 3.95 29.81
CA LEU A 133 -5.40 4.31 28.85
C LEU A 133 -6.56 3.31 28.90
N LEU A 134 -6.26 2.01 28.94
CA LEU A 134 -7.30 0.98 29.06
C LEU A 134 -8.08 1.15 30.36
N LEU A 135 -7.42 1.43 31.47
CA LEU A 135 -8.06 1.71 32.76
C LEU A 135 -9.07 2.87 32.68
N LYS A 136 -8.77 3.91 31.90
CA LYS A 136 -9.68 5.05 31.66
C LYS A 136 -10.85 4.71 30.72
N VAL A 137 -10.73 3.68 29.89
CA VAL A 137 -11.82 3.19 29.02
C VAL A 137 -12.73 2.19 29.74
N LEU A 138 -12.20 1.43 30.70
CA LEU A 138 -12.97 0.45 31.49
C LEU A 138 -14.26 0.98 32.14
N PRO A 139 -14.37 2.21 32.67
CA PRO A 139 -15.62 2.71 33.24
C PRO A 139 -16.64 3.21 32.20
N GLN A 140 -16.28 3.36 30.92
CA GLN A 140 -17.15 3.97 29.90
C GLN A 140 -18.16 2.98 29.32
N ASP A 141 -19.39 3.41 28.99
CA ASP A 141 -20.36 2.53 28.34
C ASP A 141 -19.95 2.18 26.91
N ILE A 142 -20.05 0.90 26.52
CA ILE A 142 -19.78 0.45 25.15
C ILE A 142 -20.95 0.89 24.28
N LYS A 143 -20.74 1.90 23.43
CA LYS A 143 -21.73 2.43 22.49
C LYS A 143 -21.17 2.38 21.07
N ILE A 144 -21.86 1.68 20.17
CA ILE A 144 -21.45 1.50 18.78
C ILE A 144 -22.63 1.87 17.88
N GLU A 145 -22.39 2.83 16.98
CA GLU A 145 -23.40 3.32 16.04
C GLU A 145 -23.97 2.17 15.19
N GLY A 146 -25.31 2.10 15.09
CA GLY A 146 -26.00 1.07 14.30
C GLY A 146 -26.00 -0.34 14.90
N LYS A 147 -25.52 -0.53 16.14
CA LYS A 147 -25.58 -1.83 16.84
C LYS A 147 -26.16 -1.70 18.24
N THR A 148 -27.08 -2.60 18.57
CA THR A 148 -27.63 -2.76 19.91
C THR A 148 -27.14 -4.09 20.47
N TYR A 149 -26.45 -4.06 21.60
CA TYR A 149 -26.02 -5.26 22.32
C TYR A 149 -26.95 -5.52 23.50
N THR A 150 -27.14 -6.79 23.83
CA THR A 150 -27.83 -7.20 25.05
C THR A 150 -26.99 -6.87 26.29
N ALA A 151 -27.64 -6.72 27.44
CA ALA A 151 -26.94 -6.51 28.71
C ALA A 151 -25.96 -7.65 29.04
N SER A 152 -26.28 -8.88 28.64
CA SER A 152 -25.41 -10.05 28.84
C SER A 152 -24.12 -9.95 28.02
N GLU A 153 -24.22 -9.59 26.73
CA GLU A 153 -23.05 -9.39 25.87
C GLU A 153 -22.16 -8.25 26.37
N LEU A 154 -22.76 -7.12 26.76
CA LEU A 154 -22.01 -5.98 27.32
C LEU A 154 -21.27 -6.36 28.61
N LYS A 155 -21.91 -7.14 29.49
CA LYS A 155 -21.30 -7.67 30.71
C LYS A 155 -20.13 -8.61 30.40
N GLU A 156 -20.27 -9.47 29.40
CA GLU A 156 -19.21 -10.37 28.93
C GLU A 156 -18.01 -9.58 28.37
N TYR A 157 -18.25 -8.62 27.46
CA TYR A 157 -17.18 -7.80 26.89
C TYR A 157 -16.45 -6.97 27.95
N LYS A 158 -17.18 -6.42 28.93
CA LYS A 158 -16.59 -5.73 30.08
C LYS A 158 -15.76 -6.66 30.95
N SER A 159 -16.22 -7.90 31.16
CA SER A 159 -15.44 -8.91 31.89
C SER A 159 -14.14 -9.23 31.16
N ILE A 160 -14.18 -9.43 29.84
CA ILE A 160 -13.00 -9.68 29.00
C ILE A 160 -12.00 -8.51 29.09
N LEU A 161 -12.46 -7.27 28.93
CA LEU A 161 -11.62 -6.08 29.03
C LEU A 161 -10.96 -5.96 30.41
N ASN A 162 -11.70 -6.23 31.48
CA ASN A 162 -11.16 -6.21 32.85
C ASN A 162 -10.12 -7.30 33.09
N ARG A 163 -10.37 -8.52 32.63
CA ARG A 163 -9.41 -9.63 32.74
C ARG A 163 -8.14 -9.35 31.94
N PHE A 164 -8.29 -8.85 30.72
CA PHE A 164 -7.18 -8.40 29.89
C PHE A 164 -6.36 -7.31 30.60
N HIS A 165 -7.00 -6.25 31.10
CA HIS A 165 -6.33 -5.18 31.86
C HIS A 165 -5.56 -5.75 33.07
N LYS A 166 -6.17 -6.67 33.83
CA LYS A 166 -5.51 -7.32 34.97
C LYS A 166 -4.28 -8.13 34.55
N SER A 167 -4.33 -8.84 33.43
CA SER A 167 -3.20 -9.62 32.94
C SER A 167 -2.05 -8.74 32.46
N ILE A 168 -2.36 -7.58 31.87
CA ILE A 168 -1.32 -6.69 31.33
C ILE A 168 -0.77 -5.67 32.34
N LYS A 169 -1.45 -5.43 33.47
CA LYS A 169 -1.07 -4.41 34.47
C LYS A 169 0.29 -4.67 35.12
N LYS A 170 0.72 -5.93 35.20
CA LYS A 170 1.98 -6.35 35.83
C LYS A 170 2.99 -6.89 34.80
N ILE A 171 2.88 -6.50 33.53
CA ILE A 171 3.84 -6.96 32.53
C ILE A 171 5.25 -6.51 32.93
N VAL A 172 6.04 -7.49 33.34
CA VAL A 172 7.50 -7.49 33.43
C VAL A 172 7.92 -8.76 32.67
N ILE A 173 9.14 -8.81 32.13
CA ILE A 173 9.73 -10.06 31.61
C ILE A 173 9.51 -11.12 32.70
N GLU A 174 8.71 -12.13 32.39
CA GLU A 174 8.17 -13.02 33.40
C GLU A 174 9.27 -14.02 33.81
N ASP A 175 9.61 -14.07 35.10
CA ASP A 175 10.48 -15.13 35.61
C ASP A 175 9.72 -16.45 35.52
N LYS A 176 10.31 -17.47 34.88
CA LYS A 176 9.76 -18.83 34.80
C LYS A 176 9.38 -19.39 36.18
N ASN A 177 10.06 -18.96 37.24
CA ASN A 177 9.78 -19.38 38.61
C ASN A 177 8.42 -18.87 39.12
N GLU A 178 7.83 -17.86 38.48
CA GLU A 178 6.49 -17.38 38.81
C GLU A 178 5.36 -18.23 38.20
N ILE A 179 5.66 -19.18 37.32
CA ILE A 179 4.70 -20.12 36.72
C ILE A 179 4.41 -21.26 37.71
N THR A 180 3.71 -20.95 38.79
CA THR A 180 3.38 -21.94 39.84
C THR A 180 2.13 -22.76 39.50
N SER A 181 1.96 -23.93 40.12
CA SER A 181 0.75 -24.74 39.95
C SER A 181 -0.53 -24.01 40.39
N GLU A 182 -0.44 -23.10 41.36
CA GLU A 182 -1.55 -22.23 41.75
C GLU A 182 -1.92 -21.25 40.62
N ARG A 183 -0.94 -20.70 39.91
CA ARG A 183 -1.15 -19.82 38.76
C ARG A 183 -1.80 -20.56 37.59
N ILE A 184 -1.39 -21.81 37.34
CA ILE A 184 -2.05 -22.70 36.36
C ILE A 184 -3.50 -22.97 36.76
N LYS A 185 -3.78 -23.26 38.04
CA LYS A 185 -5.16 -23.42 38.52
C LYS A 185 -5.99 -22.14 38.32
N LYS A 186 -5.41 -20.97 38.60
CA LYS A 186 -6.05 -19.66 38.36
C LYS A 186 -6.32 -19.39 36.88
N LEU A 187 -5.45 -19.85 35.97
CA LEU A 187 -5.69 -19.77 34.52
C LEU A 187 -6.93 -20.57 34.11
N LEU A 188 -7.05 -21.79 34.63
CA LEU A 188 -8.19 -22.68 34.37
C LEU A 188 -9.48 -22.24 35.08
N SER A 189 -9.39 -21.34 36.05
CA SER A 189 -10.53 -20.68 36.68
C SER A 189 -10.87 -19.33 36.02
N GLY A 190 -10.33 -19.06 34.83
CA GLY A 190 -10.69 -17.90 34.02
C GLY A 190 -9.85 -16.64 34.24
N ASN A 191 -8.73 -16.70 34.96
CA ASN A 191 -7.78 -15.59 34.98
C ASN A 191 -6.87 -15.61 33.75
N ASP A 192 -6.63 -14.45 33.16
CA ASP A 192 -5.76 -14.33 32.01
C ASP A 192 -4.29 -14.18 32.45
N LEU A 193 -3.36 -14.73 31.67
CA LEU A 193 -1.92 -14.53 31.81
C LEU A 193 -1.37 -13.90 30.55
N THR A 194 -0.51 -12.88 30.69
CA THR A 194 0.23 -12.30 29.56
C THR A 194 1.72 -12.35 29.87
N ILE A 195 2.45 -13.10 29.06
CA ILE A 195 3.91 -13.28 29.10
C ILE A 195 4.53 -12.28 28.12
N GLU A 196 5.43 -11.43 28.60
CA GLU A 196 6.39 -10.71 27.75
C GLU A 196 7.65 -11.56 27.61
N HIS A 197 8.02 -11.91 26.38
CA HIS A 197 9.23 -12.68 26.13
C HIS A 197 10.46 -11.78 26.24
N ASN A 198 11.59 -12.35 26.68
CA ASN A 198 12.84 -11.63 26.81
C ASN A 198 13.41 -11.30 25.41
N CYS A 199 13.16 -10.07 24.96
CA CYS A 199 13.58 -9.58 23.66
C CYS A 199 14.34 -8.26 23.82
N THR A 200 15.48 -8.13 23.13
CA THR A 200 16.23 -6.86 23.14
C THR A 200 15.64 -5.88 22.12
N GLY A 201 15.22 -4.68 22.56
CA GLY A 201 14.82 -3.57 21.67
C GLY A 201 13.43 -3.69 20.99
N HIS A 202 12.60 -4.63 21.42
CA HIS A 202 11.18 -4.77 21.07
C HIS A 202 10.51 -5.77 22.05
N ALA A 203 9.17 -5.85 22.10
CA ALA A 203 8.46 -6.83 22.93
C ALA A 203 7.52 -7.68 22.10
N ILE A 204 7.53 -8.98 22.33
CA ILE A 204 6.57 -9.94 21.79
C ILE A 204 5.79 -10.53 22.95
N TYR A 205 4.50 -10.77 22.74
CA TYR A 205 3.60 -11.17 23.82
C TYR A 205 2.94 -12.51 23.53
N THR A 206 2.78 -13.30 24.57
CA THR A 206 1.90 -14.47 24.58
C THR A 206 0.82 -14.27 25.62
N GLN A 207 -0.45 -14.40 25.24
CA GLN A 207 -1.56 -14.38 26.18
C GLN A 207 -2.20 -15.77 26.29
N ILE A 208 -2.42 -16.21 27.51
CA ILE A 208 -3.08 -17.47 27.87
C ILE A 208 -4.38 -17.12 28.58
N TYR A 209 -5.49 -17.67 28.13
CA TYR A 209 -6.81 -17.39 28.71
C TYR A 209 -7.78 -18.54 28.48
N GLN A 210 -8.78 -18.61 29.35
CA GLN A 210 -9.90 -19.53 29.15
C GLN A 210 -11.00 -18.89 28.29
N GLU A 211 -11.44 -19.63 27.28
CA GLU A 211 -12.62 -19.35 26.48
C GLU A 211 -13.55 -20.57 26.54
N LYS A 212 -14.67 -20.44 27.24
CA LYS A 212 -15.61 -21.54 27.51
C LYS A 212 -14.88 -22.74 28.15
N ASN A 213 -14.91 -23.91 27.51
CA ASN A 213 -14.26 -25.14 27.97
C ASN A 213 -12.86 -25.35 27.38
N GLN A 214 -12.28 -24.32 26.75
CA GLN A 214 -10.97 -24.38 26.11
C GLN A 214 -9.97 -23.44 26.77
N LEU A 215 -8.71 -23.88 26.79
CA LEU A 215 -7.56 -23.03 27.06
C LEU A 215 -7.02 -22.54 25.72
N VAL A 216 -6.86 -21.22 25.60
CA VAL A 216 -6.40 -20.55 24.39
C VAL A 216 -5.07 -19.87 24.66
N ILE A 217 -4.10 -20.10 23.78
CA ILE A 217 -2.80 -19.43 23.79
C ILE A 217 -2.69 -18.62 22.50
N THR A 218 -2.53 -17.31 22.63
CA THR A 218 -2.36 -16.38 21.51
C THR A 218 -0.97 -15.77 21.56
N HIS A 219 -0.18 -15.95 20.51
CA HIS A 219 1.09 -15.28 20.33
C HIS A 219 0.96 -14.13 19.33
N CYS A 220 1.49 -12.96 19.69
CA CYS A 220 1.48 -11.78 18.84
C CYS A 220 2.87 -11.15 18.71
N ASN A 221 3.37 -11.15 17.47
CA ASN A 221 4.55 -10.42 17.04
C ASN A 221 4.28 -9.76 15.69
N ARG A 222 4.11 -8.45 15.70
CA ARG A 222 3.89 -7.61 14.51
C ARG A 222 5.15 -6.84 14.11
N GLY A 223 6.28 -7.08 14.77
CA GLY A 223 7.56 -6.44 14.48
C GLY A 223 8.35 -7.17 13.38
N ASN A 224 9.67 -7.05 13.42
CA ASN A 224 10.56 -7.65 12.43
C ASN A 224 10.48 -9.19 12.38
N GLY A 225 10.14 -9.84 13.49
CA GLY A 225 9.93 -11.30 13.56
C GLY A 225 8.52 -11.76 13.21
N GLN A 226 7.68 -10.94 12.58
CA GLN A 226 6.32 -11.33 12.23
C GLN A 226 6.31 -12.49 11.22
N ARG A 227 5.81 -13.65 11.65
CA ARG A 227 5.73 -14.87 10.83
C ARG A 227 4.49 -14.93 9.91
N SER A 228 3.42 -14.21 10.26
CA SER A 228 2.14 -14.23 9.55
C SER A 228 1.44 -12.89 9.69
N THR A 229 0.59 -12.52 8.73
CA THR A 229 -0.35 -11.38 8.85
C THR A 229 -1.49 -11.63 9.85
N TYR A 230 -1.38 -12.70 10.65
CA TYR A 230 -2.36 -13.17 11.63
C TYR A 230 -1.65 -13.47 12.95
N ASN A 231 -2.35 -13.29 14.05
CA ASN A 231 -1.90 -13.81 15.34
C ASN A 231 -1.89 -15.35 15.31
N LEU A 232 -0.94 -15.95 16.02
CA LEU A 232 -0.85 -17.41 16.14
C LEU A 232 -1.73 -17.84 17.32
N VAL A 233 -2.74 -18.68 17.07
CA VAL A 233 -3.72 -19.07 18.09
C VAL A 233 -3.75 -20.59 18.25
N TYR A 234 -3.53 -21.05 19.46
CA TYR A 234 -3.49 -22.45 19.83
C TYR A 234 -4.60 -22.75 20.82
N ARG A 235 -5.31 -23.86 20.64
CA ARG A 235 -6.47 -24.25 21.47
C ARG A 235 -6.38 -25.70 21.92
N ILE A 236 -6.77 -25.94 23.17
CA ILE A 236 -6.94 -27.28 23.72
C ILE A 236 -8.17 -27.32 24.64
N ASN A 237 -8.86 -28.46 24.70
CA ASN A 237 -9.93 -28.65 25.66
C ASN A 237 -9.34 -28.80 27.06
N ILE A 238 -9.96 -28.17 28.07
CA ILE A 238 -9.47 -28.25 29.45
C ILE A 238 -9.72 -29.64 30.04
N ALA A 239 -10.79 -30.31 29.62
CA ALA A 239 -11.09 -31.66 30.04
C ALA A 239 -9.97 -32.63 29.60
N GLY A 240 -9.34 -33.30 30.57
CA GLY A 240 -8.25 -34.24 30.34
C GLY A 240 -6.86 -33.61 30.16
N LEU A 241 -6.72 -32.30 30.38
CA LEU A 241 -5.43 -31.61 30.27
C LEU A 241 -4.52 -31.94 31.45
N ASP A 242 -3.32 -32.47 31.15
CA ASP A 242 -2.27 -32.72 32.14
C ASP A 242 -1.68 -31.39 32.63
N LEU A 243 -1.95 -31.07 33.90
CA LEU A 243 -1.58 -29.77 34.49
C LEU A 243 -0.08 -29.61 34.68
N ASP A 244 0.64 -30.70 34.96
CA ASP A 244 2.08 -30.64 35.16
C ASP A 244 2.78 -30.46 33.82
N LYS A 245 2.32 -31.15 32.76
CA LYS A 245 2.82 -30.91 31.40
C LYS A 245 2.46 -29.52 30.90
N LEU A 246 1.28 -29.01 31.21
CA LEU A 246 0.90 -27.63 30.89
C LEU A 246 1.81 -26.61 31.57
N LYS A 247 2.12 -26.83 32.85
CA LYS A 247 3.06 -26.00 33.60
C LYS A 247 4.43 -25.98 32.91
N THR A 248 4.99 -27.16 32.62
CA THR A 248 6.29 -27.29 31.95
C THR A 248 6.30 -26.65 30.55
N ALA A 249 5.22 -26.78 29.79
CA ALA A 249 5.09 -26.14 28.48
C ALA A 249 5.11 -24.61 28.59
N ILE A 250 4.38 -24.04 29.56
CA ILE A 250 4.35 -22.59 29.79
C ILE A 250 5.72 -22.10 30.30
N GLU A 251 6.36 -22.80 31.23
CA GLU A 251 7.73 -22.49 31.68
C GLU A 251 8.72 -22.47 30.51
N THR A 252 8.62 -23.45 29.61
CA THR A 252 9.46 -23.54 28.40
C THR A 252 9.23 -22.34 27.49
N ILE A 253 7.97 -22.00 27.21
CA ILE A 253 7.60 -20.85 26.37
C ILE A 253 8.10 -19.53 26.97
N THR A 254 7.95 -19.34 28.28
CA THR A 254 8.42 -18.13 28.98
C THR A 254 9.94 -17.97 28.91
N SER A 255 10.69 -19.08 28.83
CA SER A 255 12.15 -19.07 28.75
C SER A 255 12.74 -18.80 27.36
N LEU A 256 11.90 -18.64 26.33
CA LEU A 256 12.39 -18.40 24.97
C LEU A 256 12.88 -16.96 24.80
N GLU A 257 14.07 -16.80 24.21
CA GLU A 257 14.72 -15.51 24.02
C GLU A 257 15.01 -15.25 22.54
N VAL A 258 14.97 -13.97 22.12
CA VAL A 258 15.31 -13.57 20.75
C VAL A 258 16.06 -12.24 20.73
N VAL A 259 17.17 -12.20 19.98
CA VAL A 259 17.91 -10.97 19.67
C VAL A 259 17.34 -10.33 18.39
N LYS A 260 17.01 -9.04 18.45
CA LYS A 260 16.38 -8.31 17.34
C LYS A 260 17.26 -8.30 16.09
N GLY A 261 16.68 -8.67 14.95
CA GLY A 261 17.32 -8.60 13.63
C GLY A 261 18.01 -9.89 13.20
N ASN A 262 17.95 -10.96 14.00
CA ASN A 262 18.46 -12.28 13.63
C ASN A 262 17.30 -13.21 13.20
N GLU A 263 17.16 -13.44 11.89
CA GLU A 263 16.11 -14.30 11.34
C GLU A 263 16.23 -15.77 11.80
N GLU A 264 17.46 -16.26 12.03
CA GLU A 264 17.67 -17.63 12.51
C GLU A 264 17.18 -17.82 13.94
N ASP A 265 17.38 -16.82 14.81
CA ASP A 265 16.92 -16.88 16.19
C ASP A 265 15.38 -16.85 16.25
N TYR A 266 14.72 -16.04 15.41
CA TYR A 266 13.26 -16.08 15.30
C TYR A 266 12.76 -17.43 14.81
N LYS A 267 13.45 -18.04 13.84
CA LYS A 267 13.08 -19.38 13.35
C LYS A 267 13.17 -20.41 14.48
N LYS A 268 14.28 -20.43 15.23
CA LYS A 268 14.46 -21.32 16.39
C LYS A 268 13.39 -21.08 17.46
N PHE A 269 13.08 -19.83 17.75
CA PHE A 269 12.01 -19.45 18.68
C PHE A 269 10.67 -20.07 18.25
N TYR A 270 10.25 -19.86 17.00
CA TYR A 270 8.95 -20.35 16.54
C TYR A 270 8.90 -21.87 16.39
N ASP A 271 9.99 -22.51 15.97
CA ASP A 271 10.08 -23.97 15.87
C ASP A 271 9.93 -24.61 17.26
N GLN A 272 10.61 -24.06 18.28
CA GLN A 272 10.49 -24.53 19.65
C GLN A 272 9.11 -24.22 20.26
N TYR A 273 8.56 -23.04 20.00
CA TYR A 273 7.23 -22.63 20.45
C TYR A 273 6.14 -23.55 19.87
N ASP A 274 6.15 -23.78 18.56
CA ASP A 274 5.19 -24.65 17.87
C ASP A 274 5.29 -26.09 18.37
N LYS A 275 6.52 -26.60 18.50
CA LYS A 275 6.77 -27.97 18.95
C LYS A 275 6.24 -28.17 20.37
N THR A 276 6.58 -27.27 21.29
CA THR A 276 6.17 -27.36 22.71
C THR A 276 4.64 -27.44 22.85
N LEU A 277 3.89 -26.62 22.09
CA LEU A 277 2.43 -26.62 22.14
C LEU A 277 1.81 -27.84 21.45
N LYS A 278 2.37 -28.27 20.31
CA LYS A 278 1.90 -29.46 19.58
C LYS A 278 2.12 -30.75 20.39
N ASP A 279 3.26 -30.88 21.05
CA ASP A 279 3.58 -32.05 21.89
C ASP A 279 2.60 -32.20 23.07
N LEU A 280 2.02 -31.09 23.54
CA LEU A 280 0.98 -31.07 24.56
C LEU A 280 -0.45 -31.27 24.00
N GLY A 281 -0.60 -31.35 22.67
CA GLY A 281 -1.88 -31.61 22.00
C GLY A 281 -2.68 -30.36 21.63
N PHE A 282 -2.08 -29.16 21.66
CA PHE A 282 -2.76 -27.96 21.19
C PHE A 282 -2.99 -28.01 19.68
N SER A 283 -4.20 -27.62 19.27
CA SER A 283 -4.57 -27.41 17.88
C SER A 283 -4.24 -25.98 17.44
N PHE A 284 -3.56 -25.83 16.31
CA PHE A 284 -3.23 -24.53 15.74
C PHE A 284 -4.35 -24.00 14.84
N SER A 285 -4.61 -22.69 14.93
CA SER A 285 -5.50 -21.94 14.06
C SER A 285 -4.94 -20.56 13.77
N LEU A 286 -5.24 -20.03 12.59
CA LEU A 286 -4.96 -18.63 12.28
C LEU A 286 -5.95 -17.74 13.04
N GLY A 287 -5.45 -16.76 13.77
CA GLY A 287 -6.27 -15.79 14.53
C GLY A 287 -6.95 -14.75 13.64
N LYS A 288 -7.04 -13.51 14.12
CA LYS A 288 -7.49 -12.36 13.34
C LYS A 288 -6.33 -11.69 12.63
N HIS A 289 -6.66 -11.02 11.52
CA HIS A 289 -5.71 -10.25 10.74
C HIS A 289 -5.06 -9.13 11.56
N SER A 290 -3.74 -9.00 11.47
CA SER A 290 -2.91 -8.01 12.15
C SER A 290 -1.94 -7.36 11.16
N LYS A 291 -2.09 -6.05 10.91
CA LYS A 291 -1.17 -5.29 10.05
C LYS A 291 0.25 -5.30 10.61
N SER A 292 1.27 -5.43 9.76
CA SER A 292 2.66 -5.37 10.22
C SER A 292 3.02 -4.00 10.80
N GLN A 293 3.87 -3.99 11.81
CA GLN A 293 4.47 -2.82 12.45
C GLN A 293 6.00 -2.99 12.46
N LYS A 294 6.59 -3.10 11.25
CA LYS A 294 8.05 -3.25 11.07
C LYS A 294 8.83 -1.95 11.31
N ILE A 295 8.16 -0.81 11.12
CA ILE A 295 8.71 0.52 11.37
C ILE A 295 8.25 1.01 12.75
N GLY A 296 9.18 1.48 13.59
CA GLY A 296 8.88 1.96 14.95
C GLY A 296 8.81 0.84 16.01
N ASN A 297 8.10 1.09 17.12
CA ASN A 297 7.95 0.14 18.24
C ASN A 297 6.66 -0.71 18.08
N CYS A 298 6.78 -2.04 18.12
CA CYS A 298 5.66 -2.97 17.96
C CYS A 298 4.88 -3.30 19.25
N VAL A 299 5.28 -2.81 20.43
CA VAL A 299 4.66 -3.15 21.73
C VAL A 299 3.15 -2.95 21.72
N LEU A 300 2.67 -1.75 21.37
CA LEU A 300 1.22 -1.49 21.35
C LEU A 300 0.52 -2.18 20.20
N ALA A 301 1.18 -2.36 19.07
CA ALA A 301 0.63 -3.14 17.98
C ALA A 301 0.38 -4.57 18.46
N ASN A 302 1.28 -5.13 19.27
CA ASN A 302 1.17 -6.47 19.81
C ASN A 302 0.12 -6.56 20.92
N LEU A 303 0.06 -5.62 21.87
CA LEU A 303 -1.00 -5.57 22.90
C LEU A 303 -2.40 -5.38 22.28
N LYS A 304 -2.52 -4.51 21.26
CA LYS A 304 -3.76 -4.38 20.48
C LYS A 304 -4.07 -5.65 19.70
N GLY A 305 -3.04 -6.33 19.17
CA GLY A 305 -3.18 -7.61 18.49
C GLY A 305 -3.77 -8.68 19.41
N LEU A 306 -3.25 -8.80 20.64
CA LEU A 306 -3.83 -9.69 21.66
C LEU A 306 -5.26 -9.31 21.99
N LEU A 307 -5.53 -8.02 22.28
CA LEU A 307 -6.88 -7.54 22.60
C LEU A 307 -7.88 -7.81 21.45
N LYS A 308 -7.42 -7.70 20.20
CA LYS A 308 -8.23 -7.96 19.00
C LYS A 308 -8.75 -9.39 18.98
N GLU A 309 -7.95 -10.39 19.37
CA GLU A 309 -8.43 -11.78 19.44
C GLU A 309 -9.59 -11.95 20.42
N ARG A 310 -9.57 -11.21 21.53
CA ARG A 310 -10.50 -11.38 22.65
C ARG A 310 -11.90 -10.78 22.43
N LEU A 311 -12.05 -9.82 21.52
CA LEU A 311 -13.28 -9.04 21.37
C LEU A 311 -13.84 -9.12 19.95
N PRO A 312 -15.16 -8.99 19.77
CA PRO A 312 -15.73 -8.71 18.44
C PRO A 312 -15.05 -7.49 17.81
N GLU A 313 -14.90 -7.50 16.48
CA GLU A 313 -14.14 -6.48 15.75
C GLU A 313 -14.63 -5.06 16.06
N GLU A 314 -15.95 -4.88 16.19
CA GLU A 314 -16.55 -3.58 16.46
C GLU A 314 -16.26 -3.09 17.88
N VAL A 315 -16.30 -3.99 18.87
CA VAL A 315 -16.00 -3.66 20.28
C VAL A 315 -14.51 -3.37 20.45
N TYR A 316 -13.64 -4.13 19.78
CA TYR A 316 -12.21 -3.84 19.70
C TYR A 316 -11.96 -2.46 19.08
N LYS A 317 -12.63 -2.14 17.96
CA LYS A 317 -12.53 -0.82 17.32
C LYS A 317 -12.99 0.30 18.26
N TRP A 318 -14.13 0.14 18.92
CA TRP A 318 -14.60 1.10 19.93
C TRP A 318 -13.55 1.33 21.03
N CYS A 319 -13.06 0.26 21.67
CA CYS A 319 -12.08 0.37 22.75
C CYS A 319 -10.80 1.06 22.29
N THR A 320 -10.29 0.70 21.11
CA THR A 320 -9.07 1.30 20.56
C THR A 320 -9.27 2.74 20.10
N ILE A 321 -10.47 3.14 19.68
CA ILE A 321 -10.85 4.53 19.40
C ILE A 321 -10.87 5.34 20.70
N GLU A 322 -11.50 4.84 21.77
CA GLU A 322 -11.54 5.56 23.05
C GLU A 322 -10.15 5.72 23.66
N MET A 323 -9.34 4.65 23.67
CA MET A 323 -7.94 4.74 24.10
C MET A 323 -7.16 5.74 23.25
N ARG A 324 -7.37 5.74 21.93
CA ARG A 324 -6.74 6.69 21.03
C ARG A 324 -7.13 8.12 21.40
N ASN A 325 -8.42 8.41 21.54
CA ASN A 325 -8.95 9.74 21.88
C ASN A 325 -8.36 10.27 23.19
N LEU A 326 -8.19 9.40 24.20
CA LEU A 326 -7.55 9.73 25.46
C LEU A 326 -6.03 9.97 25.33
N SER A 327 -5.36 9.27 24.40
CA SER A 327 -3.90 9.34 24.20
C SER A 327 -3.42 10.49 23.31
N THR A 328 -4.17 10.89 22.27
CA THR A 328 -3.54 11.56 21.12
C THR A 328 -3.11 13.02 21.32
N ILE A 329 -3.67 13.77 22.27
CA ILE A 329 -3.32 15.21 22.39
C ILE A 329 -3.25 15.75 23.82
N GLN A 330 -3.90 15.10 24.78
CA GLN A 330 -3.96 15.62 26.15
C GLN A 330 -2.59 15.66 26.85
N HIS A 331 -1.69 14.75 26.47
CA HIS A 331 -0.29 14.72 26.92
C HIS A 331 0.53 15.93 26.44
N LEU A 332 0.10 16.60 25.36
CA LEU A 332 0.68 17.88 24.91
C LEU A 332 -0.04 19.06 25.55
N ILE A 333 -1.37 18.99 25.65
CA ILE A 333 -2.20 20.11 26.12
C ILE A 333 -1.94 20.43 27.59
N ASN A 334 -2.01 19.44 28.48
CA ASN A 334 -1.95 19.72 29.92
C ASN A 334 -0.61 20.36 30.34
N PRO A 335 0.57 19.81 29.94
CA PRO A 335 1.84 20.44 30.26
C PRO A 335 1.98 21.82 29.62
N MET A 336 1.56 21.99 28.36
CA MET A 336 1.57 23.30 27.69
C MET A 336 0.79 24.33 28.50
N LEU A 337 -0.47 24.04 28.86
CA LEU A 337 -1.30 24.97 29.63
C LEU A 337 -0.68 25.31 30.99
N GLN A 338 -0.02 24.35 31.64
CA GLN A 338 0.67 24.57 32.90
C GLN A 338 1.90 25.47 32.73
N SER A 339 2.76 25.20 31.74
CA SER A 339 3.93 26.05 31.43
C SER A 339 3.52 27.50 31.18
N GLY A 340 2.40 27.75 30.49
CA GLY A 340 1.88 29.09 30.26
C GLY A 340 1.55 29.87 31.54
N LYS A 341 1.09 29.17 32.59
CA LYS A 341 0.84 29.76 33.91
C LYS A 341 2.14 30.06 34.67
N ASP A 342 3.14 29.20 34.49
CA ASP A 342 4.39 29.24 35.23
C ASP A 342 5.45 30.17 34.60
N LEU A 343 5.19 30.67 33.39
CA LEU A 343 6.04 31.63 32.69
C LEU A 343 6.27 32.91 33.52
N LYS A 344 7.52 33.36 33.54
CA LYS A 344 7.98 34.59 34.20
C LYS A 344 8.43 35.63 33.18
N ASN A 345 8.41 36.91 33.54
CA ASN A 345 8.92 37.99 32.68
C ASN A 345 10.46 37.99 32.58
N LYS A 346 10.99 37.06 31.79
CA LYS A 346 12.40 36.98 31.37
C LYS A 346 12.48 37.09 29.84
N PRO A 347 13.63 37.45 29.25
CA PRO A 347 13.90 37.19 27.85
C PRO A 347 13.79 35.69 27.59
N PHE A 348 13.08 35.31 26.53
CA PHE A 348 12.92 33.92 26.10
C PHE A 348 13.01 33.81 24.59
N ASN A 349 13.43 32.64 24.11
CA ASN A 349 13.37 32.27 22.71
C ASN A 349 12.37 31.12 22.54
N ILE A 350 11.22 31.41 21.92
CA ILE A 350 10.11 30.45 21.78
C ILE A 350 10.52 29.22 20.95
N ASP A 351 11.47 29.37 20.03
CA ASP A 351 11.91 28.25 19.18
C ASP A 351 12.83 27.26 19.93
N THR A 352 13.52 27.71 20.99
CA THR A 352 14.53 26.89 21.69
C THR A 352 14.18 26.58 23.13
N ASP A 353 13.50 27.47 23.84
CA ASP A 353 13.32 27.35 25.28
C ASP A 353 12.37 26.20 25.65
N ASP A 354 12.69 25.49 26.73
CA ASP A 354 11.95 24.33 27.23
C ASP A 354 10.50 24.67 27.63
N ASP A 355 10.27 25.87 28.16
CA ASP A 355 8.95 26.36 28.59
C ASP A 355 7.92 26.34 27.43
N PHE A 356 8.38 26.36 26.17
CA PHE A 356 7.55 26.34 24.97
C PHE A 356 7.57 25.00 24.22
N PHE A 357 8.24 23.98 24.75
CA PHE A 357 8.39 22.68 24.09
C PHE A 357 7.04 22.09 23.66
N HIS A 358 6.10 21.96 24.60
CA HIS A 358 4.77 21.37 24.33
C HIS A 358 3.90 22.23 23.40
N LEU A 359 4.10 23.56 23.40
CA LEU A 359 3.46 24.46 22.44
C LEU A 359 3.94 24.16 21.02
N ARG A 360 5.27 24.04 20.81
CA ARG A 360 5.84 23.69 19.51
C ARG A 360 5.33 22.32 19.03
N GLN A 361 5.27 21.33 19.91
CA GLN A 361 4.72 20.00 19.55
C GLN A 361 3.23 20.05 19.19
N LEU A 362 2.42 20.85 19.90
CA LEU A 362 1.01 21.01 19.58
C LEU A 362 0.79 21.75 18.25
N ILE A 363 1.64 22.73 17.91
CA ILE A 363 1.63 23.40 16.60
C ILE A 363 2.03 22.42 15.49
N ASN A 364 3.06 21.60 15.69
CA ASN A 364 3.44 20.56 14.74
C ASN A 364 2.34 19.52 14.56
N TYR A 365 1.64 19.15 15.63
CA TYR A 365 0.44 18.32 15.56
C TYR A 365 -0.66 18.93 14.69
N ILE A 366 -0.97 20.23 14.88
CA ILE A 366 -1.95 20.95 14.07
C ILE A 366 -1.53 20.94 12.59
N PHE A 367 -0.25 21.18 12.30
CA PHE A 367 0.30 21.12 10.96
C PHE A 367 0.11 19.74 10.33
N ASP A 368 0.66 18.69 10.96
CA ASP A 368 0.62 17.32 10.45
C ASP A 368 -0.82 16.84 10.24
N LYS A 369 -1.73 17.17 11.16
CA LYS A 369 -3.15 16.81 11.02
C LYS A 369 -3.90 17.63 10.00
N SER A 370 -3.45 18.85 9.72
CA SER A 370 -3.98 19.65 8.60
C SER A 370 -3.50 19.10 7.26
N VAL A 371 -2.23 18.66 7.16
CA VAL A 371 -1.70 17.99 5.96
C VAL A 371 -2.44 16.67 5.73
N GLU A 372 -2.53 15.84 6.77
CA GLU A 372 -3.28 14.58 6.74
C GLU A 372 -4.76 14.82 6.41
N GLY A 373 -5.36 15.88 6.96
CA GLY A 373 -6.75 16.25 6.74
C GLY A 373 -7.02 16.68 5.29
N ILE A 374 -6.18 17.53 4.72
CA ILE A 374 -6.25 17.90 3.31
C ILE A 374 -6.09 16.66 2.43
N VAL A 375 -5.01 15.91 2.64
CA VAL A 375 -4.70 14.73 1.83
C VAL A 375 -5.85 13.73 1.95
N ASN A 376 -6.34 13.40 3.15
CA ASN A 376 -7.43 12.45 3.38
C ASN A 376 -8.84 12.96 3.00
N CYS A 377 -9.08 14.28 2.93
CA CYS A 377 -10.34 14.80 2.38
C CYS A 377 -10.52 14.35 0.93
N TYR A 378 -9.42 14.15 0.19
CA TYR A 378 -9.43 13.55 -1.15
C TYR A 378 -9.83 12.07 -1.18
N PHE A 379 -9.96 11.42 -0.01
CA PHE A 379 -10.26 10.00 0.16
C PHE A 379 -11.66 9.77 0.76
N GLY A 380 -12.48 10.82 0.89
CA GLY A 380 -13.84 10.73 1.44
C GLY A 380 -13.90 10.38 2.93
N ASN A 381 -12.80 10.49 3.67
CA ASN A 381 -12.71 10.05 5.06
C ASN A 381 -12.65 11.23 6.04
N THR A 382 -13.80 11.87 6.26
CA THR A 382 -13.96 13.10 7.07
C THR A 382 -13.78 12.89 8.59
N ARG A 383 -13.64 11.65 9.06
CA ARG A 383 -13.69 11.27 10.49
C ARG A 383 -12.45 11.62 11.36
N LYS A 384 -11.67 12.67 11.02
CA LYS A 384 -10.53 13.14 11.86
C LYS A 384 -10.54 14.64 12.21
N SER A 385 -11.72 15.27 12.22
CA SER A 385 -11.86 16.70 12.57
C SER A 385 -11.79 16.98 14.10
N GLU A 386 -12.23 16.05 14.95
CA GLU A 386 -12.41 16.33 16.40
C GLU A 386 -11.10 16.60 17.16
N ASN A 387 -10.04 15.83 16.90
CA ASN A 387 -8.77 16.04 17.62
C ASN A 387 -8.03 17.30 17.13
N LEU A 388 -8.24 17.69 15.87
CA LEU A 388 -7.73 18.96 15.34
C LEU A 388 -8.50 20.14 15.96
N GLN A 389 -9.81 20.02 16.11
CA GLN A 389 -10.63 21.00 16.85
C GLN A 389 -10.19 21.12 18.32
N LYS A 390 -9.93 20.00 19.00
CA LYS A 390 -9.38 19.98 20.37
C LYS A 390 -8.02 20.70 20.44
N ALA A 391 -7.15 20.52 19.44
CA ALA A 391 -5.87 21.21 19.36
C ALA A 391 -6.05 22.73 19.24
N PHE A 392 -6.89 23.18 18.30
CA PHE A 392 -7.17 24.59 18.11
C PHE A 392 -7.81 25.21 19.35
N LYS A 393 -8.71 24.49 20.04
CA LYS A 393 -9.28 24.93 21.31
C LYS A 393 -8.20 25.11 22.38
N ALA A 394 -7.32 24.13 22.54
CA ALA A 394 -6.23 24.20 23.51
C ALA A 394 -5.25 25.35 23.25
N ILE A 395 -4.99 25.69 21.99
CA ILE A 395 -4.20 26.89 21.64
C ILE A 395 -4.93 28.16 22.08
N GLY A 396 -6.25 28.25 21.87
CA GLY A 396 -7.06 29.36 22.39
C GLY A 396 -7.05 29.45 23.91
N ASP A 397 -7.14 28.31 24.61
CA ASP A 397 -7.03 28.25 26.07
C ASP A 397 -5.64 28.69 26.55
N TYR A 398 -4.58 28.31 25.84
CA TYR A 398 -3.21 28.76 26.13
C TYR A 398 -3.07 30.28 25.94
N GLU A 399 -3.60 30.83 24.85
CA GLU A 399 -3.60 32.26 24.59
C GLU A 399 -4.31 33.04 25.71
N LYS A 400 -5.44 32.51 26.20
CA LYS A 400 -6.15 33.06 27.35
C LYS A 400 -5.28 33.06 28.61
N ILE A 401 -4.60 31.95 28.91
CA ILE A 401 -3.66 31.84 30.04
C ILE A 401 -2.54 32.89 29.92
N ILE A 402 -1.95 33.07 28.72
CA ILE A 402 -0.91 34.08 28.49
C ILE A 402 -1.44 35.50 28.74
N ASN A 403 -2.66 35.81 28.31
CA ASN A 403 -3.27 37.11 28.56
C ASN A 403 -3.52 37.37 30.05
N GLU A 404 -3.96 36.34 30.78
CA GLU A 404 -4.28 36.40 32.20
C GLU A 404 -3.04 36.32 33.11
N ASN A 405 -1.91 35.83 32.60
CA ASN A 405 -0.66 35.72 33.36
C ASN A 405 -0.08 37.11 33.68
N LYS A 406 -0.35 37.57 34.90
CA LYS A 406 0.13 38.85 35.44
C LYS A 406 1.65 38.94 35.55
N ALA A 407 2.35 37.81 35.60
CA ALA A 407 3.81 37.75 35.70
C ALA A 407 4.52 38.01 34.37
N LEU A 408 3.80 38.22 33.26
CA LEU A 408 4.35 38.59 31.95
C LEU A 408 4.09 40.06 31.60
N SER A 409 5.05 40.73 30.96
CA SER A 409 4.86 42.07 30.40
C SER A 409 3.95 42.05 29.16
N LYS A 410 3.37 43.21 28.80
CA LYS A 410 2.54 43.36 27.59
C LYS A 410 3.30 42.95 26.32
N ALA A 411 4.57 43.33 26.21
CA ALA A 411 5.42 43.01 25.06
C ALA A 411 5.65 41.50 24.93
N ASN A 412 5.96 40.81 26.02
CA ASN A 412 6.15 39.36 26.02
C ASN A 412 4.87 38.60 25.68
N ARG A 413 3.72 39.04 26.18
CA ARG A 413 2.41 38.47 25.80
C ARG A 413 2.15 38.62 24.30
N ALA A 414 2.40 39.81 23.74
CA ALA A 414 2.25 40.06 22.31
C ALA A 414 3.20 39.20 21.46
N ALA A 415 4.45 39.03 21.88
CA ALA A 415 5.43 38.20 21.17
C ALA A 415 4.98 36.73 21.09
N ILE A 416 4.53 36.14 22.20
CA ILE A 416 4.02 34.76 22.24
C ILE A 416 2.79 34.61 21.34
N LYS A 417 1.86 35.57 21.39
CA LYS A 417 0.67 35.56 20.55
C LYS A 417 1.00 35.64 19.07
N ASN A 418 1.87 36.59 18.68
CA ASN A 418 2.27 36.76 17.29
C ASN A 418 2.96 35.49 16.76
N TYR A 419 3.77 34.83 17.59
CA TYR A 419 4.35 33.52 17.25
C TYR A 419 3.26 32.50 16.96
N ILE A 420 2.30 32.31 17.87
CA ILE A 420 1.19 31.36 17.71
C ILE A 420 0.42 31.64 16.40
N HIS A 421 -0.03 32.87 16.18
CA HIS A 421 -0.79 33.26 14.99
C HIS A 421 0.00 33.04 13.70
N SER A 422 1.27 33.44 13.66
CA SER A 422 2.14 33.25 12.50
C SER A 422 2.30 31.77 12.11
N ARG A 423 2.16 30.86 13.08
CA ARG A 423 2.29 29.43 12.86
C ARG A 423 0.97 28.72 12.58
N ILE A 424 -0.17 29.14 13.16
CA ILE A 424 -1.42 28.36 13.09
C ILE A 424 -2.46 28.90 12.10
N ASP A 425 -2.42 30.20 11.77
CA ASP A 425 -3.57 30.86 11.13
C ASP A 425 -3.86 30.30 9.73
N ILE A 426 -2.82 29.96 8.96
CA ILE A 426 -2.97 29.31 7.66
C ILE A 426 -3.66 27.94 7.78
N TYR A 427 -3.31 27.16 8.82
CA TYR A 427 -3.90 25.84 9.08
C TYR A 427 -5.36 25.96 9.53
N LYS A 428 -5.66 26.98 10.34
CA LYS A 428 -7.03 27.30 10.77
C LYS A 428 -7.92 27.68 9.58
N LYS A 429 -7.41 28.49 8.65
CA LYS A 429 -8.11 28.84 7.40
C LYS A 429 -8.44 27.60 6.56
N ILE A 430 -7.45 26.74 6.35
CA ILE A 430 -7.59 25.48 5.62
C ILE A 430 -8.62 24.54 6.28
N SER A 431 -8.56 24.40 7.61
CA SER A 431 -9.43 23.47 8.35
C SER A 431 -10.90 23.90 8.32
N ILE A 432 -11.18 25.20 8.25
CA ILE A 432 -12.54 25.75 8.33
C ILE A 432 -13.12 25.97 6.93
N ASN A 433 -12.29 26.28 5.93
CA ASN A 433 -12.75 26.51 4.57
C ASN A 433 -12.87 25.17 3.80
N ALA A 434 -14.09 24.79 3.41
CA ALA A 434 -14.33 23.59 2.61
C ALA A 434 -13.87 23.75 1.15
N GLU A 435 -13.89 24.96 0.60
CA GLU A 435 -13.44 25.25 -0.77
C GLU A 435 -11.93 25.01 -0.91
N MET A 436 -11.13 25.38 0.10
CA MET A 436 -9.68 25.10 0.14
C MET A 436 -9.33 23.60 0.15
N ARG A 437 -10.28 22.73 0.53
CA ARG A 437 -10.07 21.28 0.66
C ARG A 437 -10.58 20.50 -0.56
N GLN A 438 -10.94 21.19 -1.63
CA GLN A 438 -11.40 20.56 -2.87
C GLN A 438 -10.24 19.84 -3.59
N PRO A 439 -10.45 18.59 -4.06
CA PRO A 439 -9.44 17.84 -4.84
C PRO A 439 -8.89 18.62 -6.03
N GLU A 440 -9.73 19.46 -6.65
CA GLU A 440 -9.37 20.26 -7.81
C GLU A 440 -8.16 21.18 -7.57
N ILE A 441 -8.03 21.75 -6.36
CA ILE A 441 -6.90 22.63 -6.01
C ILE A 441 -5.59 21.84 -6.05
N PHE A 442 -5.58 20.61 -5.52
CA PHE A 442 -4.40 19.75 -5.57
C PHE A 442 -4.03 19.41 -7.01
N TYR A 443 -5.00 19.00 -7.84
CA TYR A 443 -4.73 18.64 -9.23
C TYR A 443 -4.26 19.85 -10.05
N ARG A 444 -4.73 21.05 -9.74
CA ARG A 444 -4.25 22.30 -10.35
C ARG A 444 -2.80 22.58 -9.96
N VAL A 445 -2.42 22.43 -8.69
CA VAL A 445 -1.01 22.59 -8.24
C VAL A 445 -0.12 21.52 -8.88
N LEU A 446 -0.56 20.25 -8.91
CA LEU A 446 0.18 19.17 -9.56
C LEU A 446 0.41 19.44 -11.06
N ARG A 447 -0.61 19.96 -11.75
CA ARG A 447 -0.51 20.37 -13.15
C ARG A 447 0.48 21.52 -13.33
N ASN A 448 0.39 22.57 -12.52
CA ASN A 448 1.30 23.72 -12.60
C ASN A 448 2.77 23.28 -12.41
N GLU A 449 3.02 22.34 -11.50
CA GLU A 449 4.37 21.77 -11.33
C GLU A 449 4.79 20.90 -12.52
N ALA A 450 3.88 20.11 -13.10
CA ALA A 450 4.18 19.37 -14.33
C ALA A 450 4.53 20.32 -15.50
N GLU A 451 3.81 21.44 -15.63
CA GLU A 451 4.06 22.48 -16.65
C GLU A 451 5.45 23.10 -16.46
N LYS A 452 5.84 23.40 -15.22
CA LYS A 452 7.19 23.88 -14.89
C LYS A 452 8.26 22.86 -15.30
N ILE A 453 8.05 21.56 -15.05
CA ILE A 453 9.01 20.52 -15.42
C ILE A 453 9.16 20.43 -16.95
N VAL A 454 8.06 20.44 -17.71
CA VAL A 454 8.11 20.36 -19.18
C VAL A 454 8.76 21.60 -19.79
N ALA A 455 8.56 22.78 -19.19
CA ALA A 455 9.16 24.03 -19.65
C ALA A 455 10.68 24.14 -19.34
N LEU A 456 11.19 23.35 -18.38
CA LEU A 456 12.59 23.40 -17.96
C LEU A 456 13.37 22.26 -18.67
N SER A 457 14.16 22.61 -19.68
CA SER A 457 14.97 21.69 -20.49
C SER A 457 16.15 21.01 -19.75
N SER A 458 16.15 20.92 -18.41
CA SER A 458 17.30 20.44 -17.62
C SER A 458 16.95 19.27 -16.71
N GLU A 459 17.79 18.23 -16.70
CA GLU A 459 17.74 17.05 -15.81
C GLU A 459 18.19 17.32 -14.36
N ASP A 460 17.86 18.48 -13.77
CA ASP A 460 18.23 18.76 -12.38
C ASP A 460 17.29 18.02 -11.41
N PRO A 461 17.78 17.07 -10.58
CA PRO A 461 16.96 16.32 -9.62
C PRO A 461 16.26 17.22 -8.60
N GLY A 462 16.85 18.37 -8.25
CA GLY A 462 16.26 19.33 -7.31
C GLY A 462 14.97 19.97 -7.85
N LYS A 463 14.80 20.04 -9.18
CA LYS A 463 13.61 20.63 -9.82
C LYS A 463 12.38 19.71 -9.79
N LYS A 464 12.54 18.43 -9.46
CA LYS A 464 11.43 17.47 -9.34
C LYS A 464 11.02 17.18 -7.91
N GLU A 465 11.71 17.73 -6.91
CA GLU A 465 11.52 17.33 -5.52
C GLU A 465 10.10 17.63 -5.01
N PHE A 466 9.58 18.82 -5.30
CA PHE A 466 8.22 19.20 -4.91
C PHE A 466 7.16 18.41 -5.67
N PHE A 467 7.35 18.19 -6.96
CA PHE A 467 6.47 17.34 -7.77
C PHE A 467 6.40 15.90 -7.25
N ASN A 468 7.55 15.29 -6.97
CA ASN A 468 7.63 13.95 -6.40
C ASN A 468 7.01 13.88 -5.00
N HIS A 469 7.16 14.94 -4.20
CA HIS A 469 6.50 15.04 -2.90
C HIS A 469 4.97 15.05 -3.03
N LEU A 470 4.41 15.84 -3.97
CA LEU A 470 2.97 15.85 -4.24
C LEU A 470 2.47 14.46 -4.66
N ILE A 471 3.19 13.78 -5.56
CA ILE A 471 2.87 12.42 -5.99
C ILE A 471 2.90 11.45 -4.81
N ARG A 472 3.95 11.44 -3.98
CA ARG A 472 4.04 10.54 -2.81
C ARG A 472 2.87 10.71 -1.85
N LYS A 473 2.42 11.96 -1.63
CA LYS A 473 1.25 12.24 -0.78
C LYS A 473 -0.04 11.74 -1.41
N ALA A 474 -0.19 11.89 -2.73
CA ALA A 474 -1.38 11.47 -3.44
C ALA A 474 -1.41 9.97 -3.78
N ALA A 475 -0.26 9.30 -3.85
CA ALA A 475 -0.11 7.88 -4.13
C ALA A 475 -0.75 6.98 -3.05
N SER A 476 -1.08 7.52 -1.88
CA SER A 476 -1.91 6.78 -0.92
C SER A 476 -3.39 6.70 -1.36
N ASN A 477 -3.86 7.58 -2.26
CA ASN A 477 -5.24 7.66 -2.71
C ASN A 477 -5.58 6.56 -3.72
N PRO A 478 -6.53 5.65 -3.41
CA PRO A 478 -6.93 4.59 -4.33
C PRO A 478 -7.46 5.11 -5.69
N ASN A 479 -8.03 6.32 -5.73
CA ASN A 479 -8.62 6.90 -6.95
C ASN A 479 -7.68 7.83 -7.69
N PHE A 480 -6.43 8.00 -7.23
CA PHE A 480 -5.48 8.99 -7.75
C PHE A 480 -5.38 9.01 -9.29
N PHE A 481 -5.15 7.85 -9.92
CA PHE A 481 -5.01 7.79 -11.37
C PHE A 481 -6.29 8.21 -12.10
N SER A 482 -7.46 7.79 -11.62
CA SER A 482 -8.74 8.13 -12.26
C SER A 482 -9.04 9.63 -12.15
N ASP A 483 -8.82 10.21 -10.98
CA ASP A 483 -9.08 11.63 -10.75
C ASP A 483 -8.12 12.52 -11.56
N VAL A 484 -6.82 12.18 -11.59
CA VAL A 484 -5.83 12.89 -12.43
C VAL A 484 -6.20 12.79 -13.90
N TYR A 485 -6.56 11.59 -14.35
CA TYR A 485 -6.98 11.36 -15.74
C TYR A 485 -8.19 12.22 -16.13
N ASP A 486 -9.25 12.21 -15.30
CA ASP A 486 -10.47 12.96 -15.59
C ASP A 486 -10.22 14.48 -15.51
N TYR A 487 -9.43 14.96 -14.53
CA TYR A 487 -9.08 16.38 -14.41
C TYR A 487 -8.27 16.90 -15.61
N PHE A 488 -7.19 16.21 -15.99
CA PHE A 488 -6.31 16.67 -17.07
C PHE A 488 -7.01 16.63 -18.44
N ASN A 489 -7.90 15.67 -18.68
CA ASN A 489 -8.70 15.61 -19.90
C ASN A 489 -9.82 16.67 -19.95
N ARG A 490 -10.38 17.09 -18.80
CA ARG A 490 -11.45 18.11 -18.74
C ARG A 490 -10.95 19.51 -19.11
N GLU A 491 -9.73 19.86 -18.73
CA GLU A 491 -9.21 21.24 -18.78
C GLU A 491 -8.87 21.76 -20.20
N LYS A 492 -8.98 20.96 -21.28
CA LYS A 492 -8.78 21.37 -22.70
C LYS A 492 -7.68 22.43 -22.96
N LYS A 493 -6.52 22.37 -22.30
CA LYS A 493 -5.38 23.26 -22.60
C LYS A 493 -4.37 22.57 -23.53
N GLU A 494 -3.56 23.36 -24.20
CA GLU A 494 -2.37 22.90 -24.93
C GLU A 494 -1.48 22.05 -24.00
N ASN A 495 -0.88 20.99 -24.54
CA ASN A 495 0.00 20.04 -23.83
C ASN A 495 -0.64 19.15 -22.74
N SER A 496 -1.97 19.14 -22.58
CA SER A 496 -2.62 18.33 -21.53
C SER A 496 -2.27 16.82 -21.59
N SER A 497 -2.11 16.23 -22.78
CA SER A 497 -1.67 14.82 -22.94
C SER A 497 -0.21 14.61 -22.49
N ALA A 498 0.72 15.51 -22.85
CA ALA A 498 2.12 15.41 -22.45
C ALA A 498 2.28 15.51 -20.92
N LEU A 499 1.53 16.42 -20.29
CA LEU A 499 1.52 16.57 -18.83
C LEU A 499 0.93 15.34 -18.12
N LEU A 500 -0.16 14.79 -18.66
CA LEU A 500 -0.77 13.56 -18.14
C LEU A 500 0.21 12.39 -18.18
N LYS A 501 0.90 12.19 -19.31
CA LYS A 501 1.94 11.17 -19.47
C LYS A 501 3.08 11.33 -18.46
N LEU A 502 3.56 12.56 -18.24
CA LEU A 502 4.60 12.85 -17.26
C LEU A 502 4.15 12.45 -15.84
N VAL A 503 2.96 12.89 -15.43
CA VAL A 503 2.40 12.59 -14.11
C VAL A 503 2.24 11.09 -13.91
N PHE A 504 1.68 10.38 -14.90
CA PHE A 504 1.49 8.93 -14.81
C PHE A 504 2.81 8.18 -14.73
N THR A 505 3.80 8.54 -15.56
CA THR A 505 5.11 7.90 -15.58
C THR A 505 5.78 8.01 -14.21
N GLN A 506 5.89 9.22 -13.68
CA GLN A 506 6.52 9.46 -12.38
C GLN A 506 5.75 8.83 -11.22
N SER A 507 4.42 8.77 -11.31
CA SER A 507 3.60 8.12 -10.29
C SER A 507 3.78 6.61 -10.28
N ILE A 508 3.85 5.97 -11.45
CA ILE A 508 4.11 4.53 -11.57
C ILE A 508 5.49 4.19 -10.99
N GLU A 509 6.53 4.97 -11.31
CA GLU A 509 7.87 4.79 -10.77
C GLU A 509 7.88 4.88 -9.23
N ILE A 510 7.33 5.97 -8.67
CA ILE A 510 7.30 6.20 -7.22
C ILE A 510 6.51 5.10 -6.49
N ILE A 511 5.37 4.67 -7.01
CA ILE A 511 4.53 3.64 -6.37
C ILE A 511 5.24 2.27 -6.40
N THR A 512 5.99 1.99 -7.47
CA THR A 512 6.71 0.71 -7.61
C THR A 512 7.83 0.55 -6.56
N ASP A 513 8.46 1.66 -6.18
CA ASP A 513 9.52 1.69 -5.15
C ASP A 513 8.98 1.78 -3.71
N ASP A 514 7.68 2.03 -3.51
CA ASP A 514 7.10 2.23 -2.19
C ASP A 514 6.64 0.91 -1.54
N SER A 515 6.79 0.84 -0.22
CA SER A 515 6.27 -0.22 0.66
C SER A 515 4.75 -0.38 0.61
N ILE A 516 4.02 0.58 0.02
CA ILE A 516 2.55 0.54 -0.19
C ILE A 516 2.13 -0.70 -0.99
N LEU A 517 2.99 -1.23 -1.87
CA LEU A 517 2.73 -2.46 -2.63
C LEU A 517 2.65 -3.74 -1.78
N ASN A 518 2.85 -3.67 -0.47
CA ASN A 518 2.63 -4.82 0.41
C ASN A 518 1.15 -5.05 0.75
N ASP A 519 0.23 -4.15 0.36
CA ASP A 519 -1.22 -4.30 0.60
C ASP A 519 -1.96 -4.69 -0.70
N PRO A 520 -2.41 -5.95 -0.85
CA PRO A 520 -3.12 -6.43 -2.04
C PRO A 520 -4.44 -5.69 -2.33
N GLU A 521 -5.11 -5.14 -1.31
CA GLU A 521 -6.35 -4.39 -1.52
C GLU A 521 -6.07 -3.08 -2.27
N TYR A 522 -4.99 -2.39 -1.92
CA TYR A 522 -4.58 -1.14 -2.60
C TYR A 522 -4.13 -1.41 -4.03
N ILE A 523 -3.36 -2.48 -4.26
CA ILE A 523 -2.93 -2.89 -5.61
C ILE A 523 -4.14 -3.15 -6.50
N ALA A 524 -5.14 -3.88 -6.01
CA ALA A 524 -6.34 -4.19 -6.78
C ALA A 524 -7.12 -2.94 -7.19
N VAL A 525 -7.15 -1.91 -6.34
CA VAL A 525 -7.82 -0.65 -6.67
C VAL A 525 -7.04 0.15 -7.71
N PHE A 526 -5.70 0.21 -7.62
CA PHE A 526 -4.88 0.83 -8.67
C PHE A 526 -5.02 0.12 -10.01
N GLN A 527 -4.96 -1.21 -10.02
CA GLN A 527 -5.22 -2.04 -11.21
C GLN A 527 -6.58 -1.70 -11.80
N GLY A 528 -7.64 -1.67 -10.98
CA GLY A 528 -8.99 -1.31 -11.42
C GLY A 528 -9.07 0.08 -12.06
N SER A 529 -8.41 1.08 -11.46
CA SER A 529 -8.36 2.45 -11.97
C SER A 529 -7.61 2.55 -13.30
N LEU A 530 -6.42 1.96 -13.40
CA LEU A 530 -5.59 1.97 -14.61
C LEU A 530 -6.26 1.23 -15.78
N ARG A 531 -6.90 0.07 -15.51
CA ARG A 531 -7.64 -0.69 -16.53
C ARG A 531 -8.83 0.09 -17.09
N LYS A 532 -9.58 0.80 -16.24
CA LYS A 532 -10.69 1.68 -16.69
C LYS A 532 -10.19 2.82 -17.56
N ILE A 533 -9.07 3.44 -17.19
CA ILE A 533 -8.45 4.51 -17.97
C ILE A 533 -8.02 3.98 -19.34
N LEU A 534 -7.40 2.80 -19.39
CA LEU A 534 -7.00 2.15 -20.64
C LEU A 534 -8.19 1.94 -21.58
N LEU A 535 -9.35 1.50 -21.06
CA LEU A 535 -10.57 1.36 -21.85
C LEU A 535 -11.10 2.71 -22.35
N LYS A 536 -11.14 3.75 -21.49
CA LYS A 536 -11.53 5.11 -21.90
C LYS A 536 -10.64 5.65 -23.03
N GLU A 537 -9.36 5.30 -23.04
CA GLU A 537 -8.43 5.70 -24.12
C GLU A 537 -8.69 4.91 -25.42
N CYS A 538 -9.09 3.65 -25.32
CA CYS A 538 -9.53 2.86 -26.48
C CYS A 538 -10.82 3.40 -27.13
N GLU A 539 -11.66 4.11 -26.37
CA GLU A 539 -12.87 4.79 -26.88
C GLU A 539 -12.53 6.07 -27.68
N LYS A 540 -11.35 6.66 -27.49
CA LYS A 540 -10.97 7.92 -28.18
C LYS A 540 -10.62 7.68 -29.64
N VAL A 541 -10.98 8.66 -30.48
CA VAL A 541 -10.61 8.69 -31.90
C VAL A 541 -9.94 10.05 -32.20
N PRO A 542 -8.61 10.09 -32.46
CA PRO A 542 -7.65 8.98 -32.43
C PRO A 542 -7.25 8.57 -31.00
N CYS A 543 -6.79 7.32 -30.82
CA CYS A 543 -6.25 6.83 -29.55
C CYS A 543 -4.85 7.39 -29.26
N ASP A 544 -4.52 7.66 -28.00
CA ASP A 544 -3.17 8.08 -27.58
C ASP A 544 -2.26 6.83 -27.41
N GLN A 545 -1.60 6.43 -28.50
CA GLN A 545 -0.74 5.23 -28.53
C GLN A 545 0.38 5.26 -27.49
N GLU A 546 1.00 6.41 -27.27
CA GLU A 546 2.11 6.52 -26.31
C GLU A 546 1.62 6.34 -24.88
N PHE A 547 0.44 6.86 -24.56
CA PHE A 547 -0.16 6.69 -23.24
C PHE A 547 -0.64 5.25 -23.01
N ILE A 548 -1.24 4.62 -24.02
CA ILE A 548 -1.58 3.18 -23.99
C ILE A 548 -0.30 2.33 -23.81
N ALA A 549 0.79 2.67 -24.49
CA ALA A 549 2.08 2.00 -24.35
C ALA A 549 2.67 2.16 -22.93
N LEU A 550 2.51 3.33 -22.30
CA LEU A 550 2.92 3.56 -20.91
C LEU A 550 2.14 2.65 -19.94
N LEU A 551 0.81 2.61 -20.06
CA LEU A 551 -0.07 1.83 -19.20
C LEU A 551 0.10 0.32 -19.38
N THR A 552 0.43 -0.14 -20.58
CA THR A 552 0.63 -1.56 -20.89
C THR A 552 1.97 -2.11 -20.41
N LYS A 553 3.01 -1.27 -20.33
CA LYS A 553 4.35 -1.67 -19.88
C LYS A 553 4.48 -1.81 -18.35
N THR A 554 3.60 -1.19 -17.58
CA THR A 554 3.66 -1.28 -16.12
C THR A 554 3.02 -2.56 -15.58
N HIS A 555 3.65 -3.17 -14.58
CA HIS A 555 3.08 -4.30 -13.84
C HIS A 555 1.82 -3.90 -13.04
N LEU A 556 1.63 -2.60 -12.75
CA LEU A 556 0.51 -2.10 -11.96
C LEU A 556 -0.84 -2.16 -12.69
N THR A 557 -0.89 -2.21 -14.02
CA THR A 557 -2.15 -2.30 -14.77
C THR A 557 -2.70 -3.73 -14.78
N ASN A 558 -1.82 -4.73 -14.73
CA ASN A 558 -2.14 -6.16 -14.78
C ASN A 558 -3.11 -6.50 -15.93
N ILE A 559 -2.69 -6.39 -17.19
CA ILE A 559 -3.58 -6.59 -18.35
C ILE A 559 -3.99 -8.06 -18.47
N ASP A 560 -5.30 -8.33 -18.42
CA ASP A 560 -5.86 -9.68 -18.46
C ASP A 560 -6.74 -9.93 -19.71
N PRO A 561 -7.12 -11.18 -20.00
CA PRO A 561 -7.97 -11.51 -21.15
C PRO A 561 -9.29 -10.75 -21.21
N THR A 562 -9.90 -10.50 -20.05
CA THR A 562 -11.18 -9.76 -19.93
C THR A 562 -11.01 -8.32 -20.40
N LEU A 563 -9.90 -7.66 -20.04
CA LEU A 563 -9.58 -6.31 -20.50
C LEU A 563 -9.35 -6.25 -22.02
N TYR A 564 -8.63 -7.23 -22.57
CA TYR A 564 -8.41 -7.31 -24.03
C TYR A 564 -9.74 -7.45 -24.78
N ILE A 565 -10.63 -8.32 -24.32
CA ILE A 565 -11.97 -8.49 -24.93
C ILE A 565 -12.73 -7.16 -24.88
N ALA A 566 -12.77 -6.51 -23.72
CA ALA A 566 -13.46 -5.23 -23.57
C ALA A 566 -12.91 -4.18 -24.54
N ALA A 567 -11.58 -4.02 -24.62
CA ALA A 567 -10.95 -3.09 -25.54
C ALA A 567 -11.25 -3.43 -27.01
N SER A 568 -11.20 -4.71 -27.38
CA SER A 568 -11.53 -5.18 -28.73
C SER A 568 -12.98 -4.86 -29.12
N VAL A 569 -13.93 -5.06 -28.19
CA VAL A 569 -15.34 -4.69 -28.39
C VAL A 569 -15.51 -3.18 -28.52
N THR A 570 -14.89 -2.41 -27.62
CA THR A 570 -14.91 -0.95 -27.63
C THR A 570 -14.41 -0.38 -28.96
N MET A 571 -13.32 -0.94 -29.51
CA MET A 571 -12.70 -0.46 -30.73
C MET A 571 -13.33 -1.07 -32.00
N LYS A 572 -14.33 -1.95 -31.88
CA LYS A 572 -14.87 -2.72 -33.00
C LYS A 572 -15.44 -1.84 -34.10
N GLU A 573 -16.18 -0.80 -33.72
CA GLU A 573 -16.85 0.13 -34.64
C GLU A 573 -15.94 1.26 -35.14
N SER A 574 -14.78 1.47 -34.50
CA SER A 574 -13.77 2.42 -34.97
C SER A 574 -13.25 2.01 -36.35
N LYS A 575 -13.07 2.99 -37.25
CA LYS A 575 -12.48 2.77 -38.58
C LYS A 575 -11.17 1.98 -38.42
N ASN A 576 -10.99 0.95 -39.26
CA ASN A 576 -9.75 0.18 -39.27
C ASN A 576 -8.61 1.08 -39.78
N ASP A 577 -7.83 1.62 -38.86
CA ASP A 577 -6.60 2.35 -39.13
C ASP A 577 -5.41 1.68 -38.40
N ASP A 578 -4.19 2.10 -38.76
CA ASP A 578 -2.96 1.56 -38.17
C ASP A 578 -2.88 1.78 -36.66
N SER A 579 -3.60 2.79 -36.14
CA SER A 579 -3.68 3.13 -34.72
C SER A 579 -4.45 2.06 -33.93
N LYS A 580 -5.66 1.70 -34.38
CA LYS A 580 -6.44 0.60 -33.80
C LYS A 580 -5.63 -0.69 -33.77
N TYR A 581 -4.93 -0.99 -34.87
CA TYR A 581 -4.09 -2.18 -34.96
C TYR A 581 -2.94 -2.18 -33.95
N ALA A 582 -2.18 -1.07 -33.88
CA ALA A 582 -1.07 -0.92 -32.94
C ALA A 582 -1.51 -1.07 -31.47
N THR A 583 -2.65 -0.49 -31.10
CA THR A 583 -3.21 -0.60 -29.75
C THR A 583 -3.63 -2.02 -29.40
N LEU A 584 -4.45 -2.66 -30.23
CA LEU A 584 -4.90 -4.03 -29.96
C LEU A 584 -3.73 -5.01 -29.93
N LYS A 585 -2.71 -4.78 -30.76
CA LYS A 585 -1.46 -5.56 -30.69
C LYS A 585 -0.74 -5.38 -29.35
N LEU A 586 -0.58 -4.14 -28.86
CA LEU A 586 0.04 -3.87 -27.56
C LEU A 586 -0.70 -4.55 -26.40
N LEU A 587 -2.03 -4.50 -26.43
CA LEU A 587 -2.87 -5.16 -25.42
C LEU A 587 -2.77 -6.68 -25.50
N LEU A 588 -2.77 -7.25 -26.72
CA LEU A 588 -2.59 -8.68 -26.93
C LEU A 588 -1.22 -9.13 -26.40
N ASP A 589 -0.14 -8.45 -26.81
CA ASP A 589 1.23 -8.75 -26.37
C ASP A 589 1.35 -8.70 -24.83
N SER A 590 0.71 -7.72 -24.20
CA SER A 590 0.73 -7.56 -22.74
C SER A 590 -0.07 -8.64 -22.03
N THR A 591 -1.23 -9.02 -22.57
CA THR A 591 -2.04 -10.13 -22.06
C THR A 591 -1.29 -11.46 -22.13
N LEU A 592 -0.59 -11.71 -23.25
CA LEU A 592 0.19 -12.94 -23.46
C LEU A 592 1.42 -13.04 -22.55
N LYS A 593 1.95 -11.90 -22.08
CA LYS A 593 3.05 -11.80 -21.10
C LYS A 593 2.60 -11.78 -19.65
N ASN A 594 1.30 -11.78 -19.40
CA ASN A 594 0.77 -11.72 -18.04
C ASN A 594 1.07 -13.03 -17.30
N SER A 595 1.88 -12.95 -16.24
CA SER A 595 2.30 -14.12 -15.46
C SER A 595 1.15 -14.78 -14.70
N GLU A 596 0.15 -14.02 -14.25
CA GLU A 596 -1.05 -14.55 -13.59
C GLU A 596 -1.91 -15.33 -14.59
N PHE A 597 -2.10 -14.80 -15.80
CA PHE A 597 -2.76 -15.50 -16.90
C PHE A 597 -2.03 -16.81 -17.22
N LEU A 598 -0.71 -16.79 -17.40
CA LEU A 598 0.07 -17.99 -17.73
C LEU A 598 0.09 -19.00 -16.59
N ASP A 599 0.18 -18.54 -15.34
CA ASP A 599 0.14 -19.40 -14.16
C ASP A 599 -1.22 -20.10 -14.04
N LEU A 600 -2.33 -19.39 -14.28
CA LEU A 600 -3.69 -19.94 -14.28
C LEU A 600 -3.97 -20.85 -15.48
N PHE A 601 -3.67 -20.39 -16.69
CA PHE A 601 -4.07 -21.03 -17.96
C PHE A 601 -3.10 -22.14 -18.40
N VAL A 602 -1.79 -21.91 -18.27
CA VAL A 602 -0.76 -22.75 -18.90
C VAL A 602 -0.08 -23.67 -17.90
N ARG A 603 0.31 -23.13 -16.75
CA ARG A 603 1.08 -23.83 -15.71
C ARG A 603 0.19 -24.48 -14.68
N LYS A 604 -1.10 -24.13 -14.63
CA LYS A 604 -2.09 -24.61 -13.66
C LYS A 604 -1.61 -24.48 -12.23
N LYS A 605 -0.80 -23.45 -11.96
CA LYS A 605 -0.54 -23.10 -10.59
C LYS A 605 -1.88 -22.63 -10.05
N LYS A 606 -2.21 -23.07 -8.84
CA LYS A 606 -3.19 -22.31 -8.06
C LYS A 606 -2.68 -20.86 -8.10
N PRO A 607 -3.54 -19.87 -8.40
CA PRO A 607 -3.12 -18.48 -8.29
C PRO A 607 -2.40 -18.38 -6.96
N PRO A 608 -1.18 -17.81 -6.92
CA PRO A 608 -0.39 -17.75 -5.70
C PRO A 608 -1.38 -17.33 -4.64
N VAL A 609 -1.60 -18.24 -3.67
CA VAL A 609 -2.70 -18.13 -2.72
C VAL A 609 -2.62 -16.70 -2.25
N SER A 610 -3.60 -15.87 -2.63
CA SER A 610 -3.83 -14.62 -1.95
C SER A 610 -4.11 -15.10 -0.54
N THR A 611 -3.07 -15.08 0.26
CA THR A 611 -3.17 -15.06 1.70
C THR A 611 -4.00 -13.82 1.96
N PHE A 612 -5.32 -14.04 2.05
CA PHE A 612 -6.25 -13.38 2.96
C PHE A 612 -7.41 -12.55 2.47
N PHE A 613 -7.68 -12.46 1.17
CA PHE A 613 -8.97 -11.95 0.72
C PHE A 613 -9.54 -12.85 -0.38
N LYS A 614 -10.84 -13.19 -0.25
CA LYS A 614 -11.65 -13.56 -1.41
C LYS A 614 -11.45 -12.42 -2.40
N GLN A 615 -10.63 -12.62 -3.43
CA GLN A 615 -10.81 -11.88 -4.67
C GLN A 615 -12.31 -11.97 -4.96
N LYS A 616 -12.99 -10.83 -5.16
CA LYS A 616 -14.29 -10.84 -5.85
C LYS A 616 -14.10 -11.83 -6.97
N ARG A 617 -14.88 -12.91 -6.99
CA ARG A 617 -14.78 -13.96 -7.99
C ARG A 617 -14.65 -13.24 -9.33
N GLN A 618 -13.43 -13.14 -9.88
CA GLN A 618 -13.32 -13.01 -11.32
C GLN A 618 -14.12 -14.21 -11.81
N PRO A 619 -15.08 -14.01 -12.72
CA PRO A 619 -15.88 -15.12 -13.19
C PRO A 619 -14.89 -16.17 -13.67
N GLN A 620 -14.75 -17.26 -12.92
CA GLN A 620 -14.08 -18.46 -13.42
C GLN A 620 -15.09 -19.07 -14.40
N GLY A 621 -15.28 -18.37 -15.51
CA GLY A 621 -16.13 -18.74 -16.61
C GLY A 621 -15.20 -19.21 -17.70
N SER A 622 -15.34 -20.48 -18.08
CA SER A 622 -14.74 -20.97 -19.32
C SER A 622 -15.03 -20.01 -20.48
N SER A 623 -16.23 -19.41 -20.50
CA SER A 623 -16.65 -18.42 -21.49
C SER A 623 -15.67 -17.26 -21.75
N GLU A 624 -14.92 -16.77 -20.76
CA GLU A 624 -14.03 -15.60 -20.95
C GLU A 624 -12.79 -15.92 -21.78
N LEU A 625 -12.22 -17.12 -21.64
CA LEU A 625 -11.02 -17.52 -22.40
C LEU A 625 -11.35 -17.83 -23.86
N SER A 626 -12.49 -18.46 -24.14
CA SER A 626 -12.96 -18.69 -25.52
C SER A 626 -13.18 -17.37 -26.24
N ALA A 627 -13.84 -16.42 -25.57
CA ALA A 627 -14.06 -15.07 -26.08
C ALA A 627 -12.75 -14.34 -26.36
N PHE A 628 -11.74 -14.48 -25.49
CA PHE A 628 -10.41 -13.92 -25.70
C PHE A 628 -9.73 -14.48 -26.96
N PHE A 629 -9.60 -15.80 -27.07
CA PHE A 629 -8.94 -16.42 -28.23
C PHE A 629 -9.71 -16.15 -29.52
N LYS A 630 -11.04 -16.07 -29.47
CA LYS A 630 -11.87 -15.66 -30.59
C LYS A 630 -11.58 -14.22 -31.01
N ALA A 631 -11.60 -13.26 -30.08
CA ALA A 631 -11.32 -11.85 -30.38
C ALA A 631 -9.90 -11.66 -30.94
N ALA A 632 -8.91 -12.33 -30.34
CA ALA A 632 -7.53 -12.31 -30.82
C ALA A 632 -7.40 -12.92 -32.23
N ALA A 633 -8.13 -14.00 -32.51
CA ALA A 633 -8.16 -14.62 -33.83
C ALA A 633 -8.79 -13.71 -34.89
N GLU A 634 -9.93 -13.07 -34.58
CA GLU A 634 -10.58 -12.09 -35.45
C GLU A 634 -9.63 -10.94 -35.79
N PHE A 635 -8.97 -10.38 -34.77
CA PHE A 635 -7.94 -9.35 -34.93
C PHE A 635 -6.80 -9.77 -35.87
N ILE A 636 -6.23 -10.97 -35.67
CA ILE A 636 -5.13 -11.49 -36.51
C ILE A 636 -5.56 -11.69 -37.97
N ILE A 637 -6.77 -12.22 -38.17
CA ILE A 637 -7.28 -12.51 -39.51
C ILE A 637 -7.56 -11.24 -40.30
N GLU A 638 -8.13 -10.22 -39.66
CA GLU A 638 -8.42 -8.94 -40.32
C GLU A 638 -7.17 -8.25 -40.87
N HIS A 639 -6.00 -8.55 -40.31
CA HIS A 639 -4.72 -7.93 -40.67
C HIS A 639 -3.74 -8.89 -41.36
N THR A 640 -4.22 -10.07 -41.75
CA THR A 640 -3.46 -11.01 -42.59
C THR A 640 -3.96 -10.87 -44.03
N GLU A 641 -3.04 -10.74 -45.00
CA GLU A 641 -3.39 -10.66 -46.42
C GLU A 641 -4.27 -11.85 -46.85
N LEU A 642 -5.40 -11.54 -47.50
CA LEU A 642 -6.31 -12.53 -48.07
C LEU A 642 -5.98 -12.76 -49.56
N PRO A 643 -5.99 -14.00 -50.06
CA PRO A 643 -6.31 -15.25 -49.33
C PRO A 643 -5.19 -15.72 -48.40
N SER A 644 -5.57 -16.11 -47.17
CA SER A 644 -4.64 -16.62 -46.16
C SER A 644 -4.28 -18.10 -46.42
N THR A 645 -3.01 -18.48 -46.23
CA THR A 645 -2.53 -19.88 -46.20
C THR A 645 -2.10 -20.26 -44.79
N GLN A 646 -1.97 -21.56 -44.51
CA GLN A 646 -1.48 -22.04 -43.21
C GLN A 646 -0.09 -21.43 -42.88
N GLU A 647 0.83 -21.38 -43.85
CA GLU A 647 2.16 -20.81 -43.66
C GLU A 647 2.12 -19.30 -43.39
N LYS A 648 1.28 -18.55 -44.12
CA LYS A 648 1.11 -17.10 -43.90
C LYS A 648 0.55 -16.80 -42.52
N LEU A 649 -0.45 -17.55 -42.08
CA LEU A 649 -1.05 -17.42 -40.76
C LEU A 649 -0.04 -17.77 -39.65
N GLN A 650 0.68 -18.88 -39.79
CA GLN A 650 1.70 -19.31 -38.83
C GLN A 650 2.86 -18.34 -38.74
N LEU A 651 3.27 -17.74 -39.87
CA LEU A 651 4.28 -16.68 -39.90
C LEU A 651 3.80 -15.43 -39.15
N HIS A 652 2.55 -15.00 -39.38
CA HIS A 652 1.99 -13.83 -38.71
C HIS A 652 1.85 -14.04 -37.20
N ILE A 653 1.35 -15.21 -36.78
CA ILE A 653 1.29 -15.60 -35.38
C ILE A 653 2.72 -15.69 -34.80
N GLY A 654 3.69 -16.25 -35.53
CA GLY A 654 5.09 -16.30 -35.12
C GLY A 654 5.63 -14.93 -34.69
N LYS A 655 5.37 -13.89 -35.51
CA LYS A 655 5.79 -12.51 -35.24
C LYS A 655 5.23 -11.92 -33.93
N ILE A 656 4.05 -12.35 -33.48
CA ILE A 656 3.46 -11.93 -32.19
C ILE A 656 4.28 -12.53 -31.03
N PHE A 657 4.74 -13.77 -31.20
CA PHE A 657 5.44 -14.52 -30.17
C PHE A 657 6.96 -14.29 -30.13
N ASP A 658 7.57 -13.67 -31.14
CA ASP A 658 9.03 -13.45 -31.23
C ASP A 658 9.62 -12.68 -30.04
N LYS A 659 8.83 -11.78 -29.40
CA LYS A 659 9.27 -10.92 -28.29
C LYS A 659 8.79 -11.37 -26.91
N ILE A 660 8.31 -12.60 -26.77
CA ILE A 660 7.81 -13.15 -25.51
C ILE A 660 8.93 -13.94 -24.80
N THR A 661 9.27 -13.55 -23.57
CA THR A 661 10.35 -14.10 -22.74
C THR A 661 9.96 -15.33 -21.92
N GLU A 662 8.76 -15.87 -22.14
CA GLU A 662 8.21 -17.01 -21.41
C GLU A 662 8.86 -18.35 -21.79
N ARG A 663 8.67 -19.37 -20.94
CA ARG A 663 9.17 -20.73 -21.21
C ARG A 663 8.63 -21.24 -22.56
N THR A 664 9.48 -21.86 -23.37
CA THR A 664 9.12 -22.36 -24.71
C THR A 664 7.86 -23.22 -24.70
N ALA A 665 7.72 -24.13 -23.73
CA ALA A 665 6.54 -24.98 -23.61
C ALA A 665 5.25 -24.20 -23.30
N ASP A 666 5.34 -23.09 -22.57
CA ASP A 666 4.19 -22.25 -22.24
C ASP A 666 3.76 -21.45 -23.47
N LYS A 667 4.76 -20.84 -24.12
CA LYS A 667 4.65 -20.11 -25.39
C LYS A 667 3.98 -20.96 -26.48
N ASP A 668 4.43 -22.20 -26.66
CA ASP A 668 3.93 -23.12 -27.68
C ASP A 668 2.47 -23.52 -27.46
N LYS A 669 2.05 -23.69 -26.20
CA LYS A 669 0.65 -24.01 -25.89
C LYS A 669 -0.28 -22.87 -26.29
N VAL A 670 0.04 -21.64 -25.88
CA VAL A 670 -0.79 -20.46 -26.20
C VAL A 670 -0.81 -20.22 -27.71
N LYS A 671 0.34 -20.38 -28.38
CA LYS A 671 0.45 -20.30 -29.84
C LYS A 671 -0.47 -21.29 -30.55
N ARG A 672 -0.45 -22.57 -30.16
CA ARG A 672 -1.31 -23.62 -30.75
C ARG A 672 -2.80 -23.34 -30.57
N PHE A 673 -3.21 -22.83 -29.41
CA PHE A 673 -4.60 -22.44 -29.19
C PHE A 673 -5.00 -21.25 -30.08
N LEU A 674 -4.17 -20.22 -30.15
CA LEU A 674 -4.44 -19.06 -31.02
C LEU A 674 -4.54 -19.47 -32.49
N GLU A 675 -3.62 -20.33 -32.95
CA GLU A 675 -3.67 -20.96 -34.26
C GLU A 675 -5.03 -21.64 -34.48
N LEU A 676 -5.45 -22.56 -33.59
CA LEU A 676 -6.75 -23.27 -33.68
C LEU A 676 -7.95 -22.33 -33.81
N PHE A 677 -7.99 -21.25 -33.03
CA PHE A 677 -9.08 -20.27 -33.08
C PHE A 677 -9.08 -19.44 -34.37
N CYS A 678 -7.91 -19.11 -34.93
CA CYS A 678 -7.82 -18.51 -36.27
C CYS A 678 -8.40 -19.44 -37.35
N TYR A 679 -8.09 -20.74 -37.29
CA TYR A 679 -8.69 -21.73 -38.20
C TYR A 679 -10.21 -21.74 -38.11
N LYS A 680 -10.76 -21.76 -36.88
CA LYS A 680 -12.21 -21.73 -36.64
C LYS A 680 -12.85 -20.48 -37.24
N GLN A 681 -12.29 -19.31 -37.00
CA GLN A 681 -12.86 -18.04 -37.49
C GLN A 681 -12.80 -17.90 -39.02
N LEU A 682 -11.74 -18.38 -39.66
CA LEU A 682 -11.64 -18.38 -41.12
C LEU A 682 -12.68 -19.29 -41.79
N LEU A 683 -12.99 -20.44 -41.16
CA LEU A 683 -14.04 -21.36 -41.61
C LEU A 683 -15.44 -20.74 -41.42
N ASP A 684 -15.71 -20.17 -40.25
CA ASP A 684 -17.01 -19.59 -39.92
C ASP A 684 -17.33 -18.37 -40.79
N SER A 685 -16.33 -17.51 -41.05
CA SER A 685 -16.46 -16.32 -41.88
C SER A 685 -16.43 -16.60 -43.39
N LYS A 686 -16.23 -17.87 -43.80
CA LYS A 686 -16.06 -18.28 -45.20
C LYS A 686 -14.95 -17.52 -45.95
N LYS A 687 -13.98 -16.93 -45.22
CA LYS A 687 -12.83 -16.21 -45.79
C LYS A 687 -11.79 -17.14 -46.44
N ILE A 688 -11.99 -18.46 -46.35
CA ILE A 688 -11.22 -19.50 -47.03
C ILE A 688 -12.10 -20.20 -48.06
N ASN A 689 -11.60 -20.34 -49.30
CA ASN A 689 -12.22 -21.14 -50.35
C ASN A 689 -11.64 -22.56 -50.43
N THR A 690 -12.28 -23.46 -51.17
CA THR A 690 -11.88 -24.86 -51.33
C THR A 690 -10.47 -25.03 -51.91
N LYS A 691 -9.99 -24.10 -52.74
CA LYS A 691 -8.63 -24.13 -53.33
C LYS A 691 -7.56 -23.86 -52.27
N ASN A 692 -7.82 -22.95 -51.33
CA ASN A 692 -6.86 -22.60 -50.29
C ASN A 692 -6.76 -23.68 -49.21
N ILE A 693 -7.83 -24.42 -48.91
CA ILE A 693 -7.84 -25.53 -47.93
C ILE A 693 -6.79 -26.61 -48.22
N GLY A 694 -6.43 -26.83 -49.49
CA GLY A 694 -5.41 -27.82 -49.88
C GLY A 694 -4.02 -27.54 -49.30
N TYR A 695 -3.73 -26.29 -48.92
CA TYR A 695 -2.49 -25.88 -48.26
C TYR A 695 -2.50 -26.12 -46.74
N TRP A 696 -3.63 -26.56 -46.18
CA TRP A 696 -3.84 -26.60 -44.74
C TRP A 696 -3.74 -28.05 -44.24
N LYS A 697 -2.65 -28.72 -44.64
CA LYS A 697 -2.46 -30.18 -44.48
C LYS A 697 -2.34 -30.61 -43.03
N ASN A 698 -1.92 -29.69 -42.15
CA ASN A 698 -1.64 -29.99 -40.75
C ASN A 698 -2.76 -29.59 -39.79
N ILE A 699 -3.92 -29.10 -40.27
CA ILE A 699 -5.07 -28.78 -39.38
C ILE A 699 -5.45 -29.98 -38.51
N PRO A 700 -5.60 -31.23 -39.04
CA PRO A 700 -5.99 -32.35 -38.19
C PRO A 700 -4.95 -32.66 -37.12
N VAL A 701 -3.67 -32.48 -37.45
CA VAL A 701 -2.55 -32.65 -36.51
C VAL A 701 -2.63 -31.59 -35.41
N LEU A 702 -2.80 -30.32 -35.78
CA LEU A 702 -2.95 -29.22 -34.82
C LEU A 702 -4.18 -29.40 -33.92
N ALA A 703 -5.35 -29.72 -34.49
CA ALA A 703 -6.57 -29.96 -33.73
C ALA A 703 -6.41 -31.13 -32.76
N ASN A 704 -5.74 -32.22 -33.19
CA ASN A 704 -5.43 -33.34 -32.31
C ASN A 704 -4.39 -32.98 -31.24
N GLN A 705 -3.37 -32.18 -31.56
CA GLN A 705 -2.42 -31.67 -30.57
C GLN A 705 -3.11 -30.78 -29.53
N CYS A 706 -4.01 -29.89 -29.94
CA CYS A 706 -4.82 -29.07 -29.03
C CYS A 706 -5.76 -29.93 -28.17
N LYS A 707 -6.35 -30.98 -28.75
CA LYS A 707 -7.11 -31.98 -27.99
C LYS A 707 -6.26 -32.76 -27.00
N GLN A 708 -5.02 -33.10 -27.34
CA GLN A 708 -4.08 -33.80 -26.43
C GLN A 708 -3.60 -32.91 -25.29
N ILE A 709 -3.61 -31.59 -25.47
CA ILE A 709 -3.40 -30.62 -24.39
C ILE A 709 -4.58 -30.68 -23.36
N ASN A 710 -5.67 -31.41 -23.68
CA ASN A 710 -6.93 -31.85 -23.03
C ASN A 710 -7.34 -31.40 -21.61
N TYR A 711 -6.44 -30.93 -20.76
CA TYR A 711 -6.74 -30.62 -19.38
C TYR A 711 -6.93 -29.12 -19.10
N CYS A 712 -7.26 -28.28 -20.11
CA CYS A 712 -7.32 -26.83 -19.90
C CYS A 712 -8.64 -26.14 -20.31
N PHE A 713 -9.45 -26.68 -21.23
CA PHE A 713 -10.57 -25.88 -21.73
C PHE A 713 -11.63 -26.65 -22.55
N PRO A 714 -12.86 -26.89 -22.02
CA PRO A 714 -13.94 -27.56 -22.75
C PRO A 714 -14.31 -26.91 -24.09
N ASP A 715 -14.31 -25.57 -24.16
CA ASP A 715 -14.70 -24.88 -25.39
C ASP A 715 -13.61 -24.97 -26.49
N ALA A 716 -12.33 -25.21 -26.14
CA ALA A 716 -11.29 -25.50 -27.13
C ALA A 716 -11.46 -26.89 -27.75
N LEU A 717 -11.98 -27.86 -26.98
CA LEU A 717 -12.30 -29.18 -27.51
C LEU A 717 -13.46 -29.07 -28.50
N GLN A 718 -14.53 -28.35 -28.14
CA GLN A 718 -15.64 -28.07 -29.04
C GLN A 718 -15.17 -27.33 -30.30
N ALA A 719 -14.27 -26.35 -30.18
CA ALA A 719 -13.68 -25.66 -31.32
C ALA A 719 -12.87 -26.62 -32.20
N ALA A 720 -12.03 -27.48 -31.61
CA ALA A 720 -11.24 -28.47 -32.34
C ALA A 720 -12.12 -29.49 -33.08
N ASP A 721 -13.18 -29.99 -32.43
CA ASP A 721 -14.17 -30.88 -33.03
C ASP A 721 -14.89 -30.19 -34.20
N SER A 722 -15.35 -28.96 -34.00
CA SER A 722 -16.02 -28.18 -35.03
C SER A 722 -15.13 -27.90 -36.25
N VAL A 723 -13.84 -27.59 -36.03
CA VAL A 723 -12.84 -27.43 -37.10
C VAL A 723 -12.68 -28.75 -37.87
N LEU A 724 -12.49 -29.87 -37.15
CA LEU A 724 -12.33 -31.19 -37.76
C LEU A 724 -13.55 -31.61 -38.58
N ASP A 725 -14.75 -31.41 -38.06
CA ASP A 725 -16.00 -31.73 -38.75
C ASP A 725 -16.22 -30.87 -39.98
N SER A 726 -15.88 -29.57 -39.90
CA SER A 726 -15.94 -28.67 -41.05
C SER A 726 -14.94 -29.09 -42.13
N CYS A 727 -13.72 -29.47 -41.73
CA CYS A 727 -12.72 -30.03 -42.65
C CYS A 727 -13.20 -31.33 -43.31
N ARG A 728 -13.85 -32.25 -42.56
CA ARG A 728 -14.44 -33.48 -43.11
C ARG A 728 -15.50 -33.15 -44.15
N LYS A 729 -16.46 -32.27 -43.83
CA LYS A 729 -17.53 -31.82 -44.76
C LYS A 729 -16.96 -31.24 -46.05
N LEU A 730 -15.92 -30.41 -45.95
CA LEU A 730 -15.25 -29.79 -47.10
C LEU A 730 -14.49 -30.80 -47.97
N LYS A 731 -13.87 -31.84 -47.37
CA LYS A 731 -13.26 -32.95 -48.12
C LYS A 731 -14.28 -33.79 -48.89
N THR A 732 -15.47 -34.00 -48.35
CA THR A 732 -16.55 -34.71 -49.07
C THR A 732 -17.05 -33.93 -50.29
N LEU A 733 -17.08 -32.58 -50.22
CA LEU A 733 -17.48 -31.72 -51.34
C LEU A 733 -16.50 -31.75 -52.53
N THR A 734 -15.20 -31.92 -52.29
CA THR A 734 -14.18 -32.04 -53.34
C THR A 734 -14.09 -33.44 -53.96
N SER A 735 -14.68 -34.47 -53.33
CA SER A 735 -14.63 -35.86 -53.80
C SER A 735 -15.75 -36.27 -54.78
N ARG A 736 -16.73 -35.39 -55.06
CA ARG A 736 -17.70 -35.63 -56.15
C ARG A 736 -17.01 -35.41 -57.50
N LEU A 737 -16.33 -36.46 -57.97
CA LEU A 737 -15.86 -36.60 -59.34
C LEU A 737 -17.02 -36.36 -60.32
N ALA A 738 -16.71 -35.60 -61.39
CA ALA A 738 -17.59 -35.39 -62.53
C ALA A 738 -18.10 -36.73 -63.09
N PRO A 739 -19.31 -36.79 -63.66
CA PRO A 739 -19.81 -38.02 -64.28
C PRO A 739 -18.85 -38.43 -65.40
N LYS A 740 -18.48 -39.71 -65.43
CA LYS A 740 -17.73 -40.30 -66.54
C LYS A 740 -18.49 -40.01 -67.83
N HIS A 741 -17.87 -39.28 -68.75
CA HIS A 741 -18.31 -39.29 -70.14
C HIS A 741 -17.97 -40.67 -70.71
N ASP A 742 -19.01 -41.46 -70.99
CA ASP A 742 -18.91 -42.65 -71.81
C ASP A 742 -18.35 -42.28 -73.18
N GLY A 743 -17.32 -43.01 -73.59
CA GLY A 743 -16.70 -42.85 -74.89
C GLY A 743 -17.63 -43.28 -76.02
N LYS A 744 -17.77 -42.42 -77.01
CA LYS A 744 -17.79 -42.83 -78.41
C LYS A 744 -16.84 -41.95 -79.21
N ALA A 745 -16.00 -42.62 -79.98
CA ALA A 745 -14.97 -42.06 -80.83
C ALA A 745 -15.55 -41.28 -82.02
N HIS A 746 -14.83 -40.25 -82.46
CA HIS A 746 -14.77 -39.91 -83.88
C HIS A 746 -13.33 -39.99 -84.37
N GLU A 747 -13.22 -40.63 -85.52
CA GLU A 747 -12.02 -41.14 -86.15
C GLU A 747 -11.09 -40.04 -86.68
N ARG A 748 -9.87 -40.50 -86.93
CA ARG A 748 -8.71 -39.82 -87.48
C ARG A 748 -9.03 -39.07 -88.78
N ILE A 749 -8.50 -37.85 -88.89
CA ILE A 749 -8.19 -37.22 -90.17
C ILE A 749 -6.86 -37.81 -90.67
N GLN A 750 -6.87 -38.36 -91.87
CA GLN A 750 -5.67 -38.60 -92.68
C GLN A 750 -5.80 -37.76 -93.96
N ALA A 751 -4.71 -37.11 -94.34
CA ALA A 751 -4.61 -36.18 -95.45
C ALA A 751 -4.79 -36.84 -96.84
N ALA A 752 -5.31 -36.09 -97.81
CA ALA A 752 -4.70 -35.86 -99.13
C ALA A 752 -5.56 -34.96 -100.04
N TYR A 753 -4.87 -34.23 -100.91
CA TYR A 753 -5.30 -33.26 -101.93
C TYR A 753 -6.27 -33.78 -103.00
N CYS A 754 -7.12 -32.88 -103.56
CA CYS A 754 -7.21 -32.53 -105.01
C CYS A 754 -8.34 -31.51 -105.33
N ILE A 755 -7.93 -30.30 -105.78
CA ILE A 755 -8.35 -29.45 -106.94
C ILE A 755 -9.74 -29.77 -107.56
N VAL A 756 -10.69 -28.83 -107.79
CA VAL A 756 -10.64 -27.48 -108.44
C VAL A 756 -11.28 -26.40 -107.57
#